data_AF-A0A7Y1VAN5-F1
#
_entry.id   AF-A0A7Y1VAN5-F1
#
_cell.length_a   1.000
_cell.length_b   1.000
_cell.length_c   1.000
_cell.angle_alpha   90.00
_cell.angle_beta   90.00
_cell.angle_gamma   90.00
#
_symmetry.space_group_name_H-M   'P 1'
#
loop_
_entity.id
_entity.type
_entity.pdbx_description
1 polymer ?
#
loop_
_entity_poly.entity_id
_entity_poly.type
_entity_poly.pdbx_seq_one_letter_code
_entity_poly.pdbx_strand_id
1 'polypeptide(L)'
;MRIYLTIIYLVLLNFHLYAQADIAINKVSVSGDGSNDFPVLVQMEIINKSAVPAGLLIPYMSFLNAADDTFIDSWDGAPIRDFAGGDTVILTSDPLILPAGRQAIDSIRIDCGASADDDPTEADNFVSLVHVLSSCRFSFSEAQQVFLEFLGFDALPPLAAIFMFPEALGPQTGIQSFKGEEFSEVLSAAAWFAMLVKSPFDYFEKPVEYFLLDCGTGEIRSIKANWFPLIDGQAWNPTIYSGEVIHGTPPPETETPSIDTTFGTTRSKADSACALLVGGVDPNERTQFMFDNSLQLMKRNLTEAPWGPNLDTANVLVRRGIDREQIYSELQKLKEGYNKIYFYFTGHGEQNGTIRPKGSGMRFRDIFYTLLGSNGAEEEADADEMCFIFETCFSGQAIEAFEKIRLEYEEEQIPIDKNISIFTSSSKDSTSSGIKPENFGFNQGGGVYSFGMHASFYDTGTDQNQDSCITLEEAHDATLRRNWEMVKEKDPQKYEYRGHELAQIEESIIDELCSSYGDSAVLGSMVNLYPHRIDSVIRVQSFDESFELNLELNSYFGWVDWLPQSRFGKPVTYYVIDAQTGEIALYDSIPFWPIIPEIPDYNAFDSIGIISSPPLLSNPDPTVETVFEEAIPAPTRDSVCALLISGNDPRALGKQKAFESDLDIFKKNLILEKLGAKLNESNILERSGISADSLLSLFKSLENKYKKIFFYYVGHGSKSGFMCTGNSRAEWLDYFSLMFGLDGINASEYCIVLDCCYAGLAIPEAQKIPTFLRKNVEIYTAANATKAAYIDQHQAGNKINRFGFFSNNFLRCYGDPEAERDGIEGISFREAFDWLFKQNPRHYLGKDIWTLSCPNYFINRTCNDTIIEVGNKTFSDLDLEVRFRSKQRSLNAIDITAQVDFNTTVQTYSSSDIFEISPNRLWSLDGLLDLGPSLQADLILKLDSNIDTLHAVVGRTGVVNRKDPLAEWQVYTAGTYNQDSNFIYIPDFSTGFQWAIAKVTDQMTSTTITNPVHFDLKIGPSPAKEKIEIQLNLERAMSIRIDLLNIQGRNIKNVESSILTAGNYHYNVDIGSMLSGTHFIQLVTPDSIYYRKIMIMSQ
;
A
#
# COMPACT_ATOMS: atom_id res chain seq x y z
N MET A 1 15.13 -39.64 -6.14
CA MET A 1 14.20 -40.71 -5.71
C MET A 1 12.88 -40.20 -5.16
N ARG A 2 12.84 -39.23 -4.23
CA ARG A 2 11.58 -38.62 -3.74
C ARG A 2 10.74 -37.96 -4.84
N ILE A 3 11.37 -37.17 -5.72
CA ILE A 3 10.69 -36.52 -6.87
C ILE A 3 10.05 -37.56 -7.81
N TYR A 4 10.77 -38.63 -8.15
CA TYR A 4 10.25 -39.73 -8.98
C TYR A 4 9.06 -40.44 -8.33
N LEU A 5 9.09 -40.67 -7.01
CA LEU A 5 7.97 -41.26 -6.28
C LEU A 5 6.75 -40.34 -6.21
N THR A 6 6.96 -39.02 -6.08
CA THR A 6 5.89 -38.01 -6.10
C THR A 6 5.23 -37.90 -7.48
N ILE A 7 6.01 -37.93 -8.56
CA ILE A 7 5.49 -37.90 -9.94
C ILE A 7 4.70 -39.18 -10.23
N ILE A 8 5.21 -40.36 -9.85
CA ILE A 8 4.48 -41.62 -9.99
C ILE A 8 3.18 -41.59 -9.17
N TYR A 9 3.21 -41.06 -7.95
CA TYR A 9 2.03 -40.92 -7.10
C TYR A 9 0.97 -39.98 -7.70
N LEU A 10 1.37 -38.84 -8.28
CA LEU A 10 0.47 -37.89 -8.94
C LEU A 10 -0.11 -38.43 -10.26
N VAL A 11 0.68 -39.19 -11.03
CA VAL A 11 0.20 -39.90 -12.22
C VAL A 11 -0.84 -40.95 -11.81
N LEU A 12 -0.59 -41.70 -10.73
CA LEU A 12 -1.53 -42.69 -10.19
C LEU A 12 -2.80 -42.08 -9.58
N LEU A 13 -2.73 -40.88 -8.99
CA LEU A 13 -3.91 -40.18 -8.46
C LEU A 13 -4.89 -39.77 -9.58
N ASN A 14 -4.35 -39.39 -10.74
CA ASN A 14 -5.14 -39.00 -11.91
C ASN A 14 -5.72 -40.18 -12.71
N PHE A 15 -5.23 -41.42 -12.49
CA PHE A 15 -5.84 -42.62 -13.09
C PHE A 15 -7.31 -42.81 -12.68
N HIS A 16 -7.71 -42.28 -11.52
CA HIS A 16 -9.11 -42.33 -11.08
C HIS A 16 -10.03 -41.44 -11.94
N LEU A 17 -9.52 -40.31 -12.45
CA LEU A 17 -10.25 -39.40 -13.35
C LEU A 17 -10.35 -39.98 -14.78
N TYR A 18 -9.29 -40.62 -15.28
CA TYR A 18 -9.31 -41.28 -16.60
C TYR A 18 -10.21 -42.52 -16.65
N ALA A 19 -10.33 -43.25 -15.54
CA ALA A 19 -11.26 -44.37 -15.41
C ALA A 19 -12.73 -43.94 -15.42
N GLN A 20 -13.04 -42.71 -14.97
CA GLN A 20 -14.40 -42.14 -15.06
C GLN A 20 -14.76 -41.68 -16.48
N ALA A 21 -13.78 -41.53 -17.38
CA ALA A 21 -13.96 -41.10 -18.76
C ALA A 21 -13.86 -42.26 -19.79
N ASP A 22 -13.82 -43.52 -19.35
CA ASP A 22 -13.69 -44.73 -20.21
C ASP A 22 -12.44 -44.73 -21.13
N ILE A 23 -11.35 -44.09 -20.69
CA ILE A 23 -10.09 -44.02 -21.45
C ILE A 23 -9.16 -45.17 -21.03
N ALA A 24 -8.90 -46.12 -21.93
CA ALA A 24 -7.96 -47.21 -21.69
C ALA A 24 -6.51 -46.80 -22.04
N ILE A 25 -5.64 -46.71 -21.03
CA ILE A 25 -4.21 -46.44 -21.19
C ILE A 25 -3.45 -47.76 -21.26
N ASN A 26 -2.72 -47.99 -22.35
CA ASN A 26 -1.99 -49.22 -22.61
C ASN A 26 -0.61 -49.23 -21.93
N LYS A 27 0.08 -48.10 -21.95
CA LYS A 27 1.44 -47.99 -21.44
C LYS A 27 1.73 -46.55 -21.01
N VAL A 28 2.41 -46.43 -19.86
CA VAL A 28 3.02 -45.18 -19.40
C VAL A 28 4.51 -45.44 -19.25
N SER A 29 5.34 -44.64 -19.92
CA SER A 29 6.80 -44.67 -19.77
C SER A 29 7.32 -43.33 -19.28
N VAL A 30 8.12 -43.37 -18.22
CA VAL A 30 8.81 -42.20 -17.65
C VAL A 30 10.30 -42.39 -17.88
N SER A 31 10.93 -41.43 -18.55
CA SER A 31 12.38 -41.45 -18.79
C SER A 31 13.03 -40.14 -18.35
N GLY A 32 14.15 -40.26 -17.62
CA GLY A 32 15.04 -39.17 -17.28
C GLY A 32 16.46 -39.72 -17.12
N ASP A 33 17.47 -38.90 -17.36
CA ASP A 33 18.88 -39.31 -17.34
C ASP A 33 19.51 -39.34 -15.93
N GLY A 34 18.75 -38.92 -14.92
CA GLY A 34 19.18 -38.93 -13.52
C GLY A 34 19.98 -37.70 -13.08
N SER A 35 20.15 -36.70 -13.96
CA SER A 35 20.69 -35.39 -13.59
C SER A 35 19.59 -34.47 -13.01
N ASN A 36 19.96 -33.52 -12.15
CA ASN A 36 19.01 -32.60 -11.51
C ASN A 36 18.52 -31.47 -12.44
N ASP A 37 19.05 -31.38 -13.67
CA ASP A 37 18.93 -30.18 -14.52
C ASP A 37 18.18 -30.40 -15.84
N PHE A 38 17.54 -31.56 -16.08
CA PHE A 38 16.75 -31.81 -17.30
C PHE A 38 15.29 -32.22 -17.02
N PRO A 39 14.33 -31.87 -17.90
CA PRO A 39 12.92 -32.22 -17.74
C PRO A 39 12.69 -33.73 -17.88
N VAL A 40 11.86 -34.27 -16.98
CA VAL A 40 11.38 -35.66 -17.04
C VAL A 40 10.34 -35.79 -18.16
N LEU A 41 10.56 -36.71 -19.09
CA LEU A 41 9.60 -36.99 -20.17
C LEU A 41 8.62 -38.09 -19.73
N VAL A 42 7.32 -37.83 -19.82
CA VAL A 42 6.26 -38.82 -19.61
C VAL A 42 5.54 -39.05 -20.93
N GLN A 43 5.59 -40.28 -21.45
CA GLN A 43 4.82 -40.70 -22.62
C GLN A 43 3.68 -41.63 -22.21
N MET A 44 2.48 -41.37 -22.72
CA MET A 44 1.30 -42.21 -22.54
C MET A 44 0.76 -42.70 -23.89
N GLU A 45 0.46 -44.00 -23.98
CA GLU A 45 -0.14 -44.63 -25.16
C GLU A 45 -1.60 -44.99 -24.84
N ILE A 46 -2.56 -44.40 -25.55
CA ILE A 46 -4.01 -44.56 -25.33
C ILE A 46 -4.60 -45.46 -26.42
N ILE A 47 -5.50 -46.38 -26.06
CA ILE A 47 -6.23 -47.24 -27.00
C ILE A 47 -7.73 -46.94 -26.93
N ASN A 48 -8.27 -46.09 -27.82
CA ASN A 48 -9.60 -46.33 -28.39
C ASN A 48 -9.83 -45.56 -29.70
N LYS A 49 -10.59 -46.15 -30.63
CA LYS A 49 -10.76 -45.72 -32.04
C LYS A 49 -12.16 -45.21 -32.40
N SER A 50 -13.01 -44.93 -31.41
CA SER A 50 -14.38 -44.45 -31.68
C SER A 50 -14.91 -43.61 -30.52
N ALA A 51 -15.21 -42.34 -30.83
CA ALA A 51 -15.85 -41.31 -30.01
C ALA A 51 -15.00 -40.68 -28.88
N VAL A 52 -14.31 -39.58 -29.21
CA VAL A 52 -13.98 -38.51 -28.25
C VAL A 52 -14.93 -37.35 -28.56
N PRO A 53 -15.71 -36.81 -27.62
CA PRO A 53 -16.47 -35.58 -27.84
C PRO A 53 -15.49 -34.43 -28.07
N ALA A 54 -15.75 -33.58 -29.06
CA ALA A 54 -14.97 -32.35 -29.27
C ALA A 54 -15.06 -31.48 -28.01
N GLY A 55 -13.92 -31.19 -27.37
CA GLY A 55 -13.86 -30.35 -26.16
C GLY A 55 -12.91 -30.79 -25.04
N LEU A 56 -12.03 -31.78 -25.22
CA LEU A 56 -11.07 -32.16 -24.18
C LEU A 56 -9.72 -31.44 -24.35
N LEU A 57 -9.47 -30.38 -23.57
CA LEU A 57 -8.17 -29.72 -23.41
C LEU A 57 -7.30 -30.52 -22.43
N ILE A 58 -6.10 -30.93 -22.87
CA ILE A 58 -5.09 -31.57 -22.01
C ILE A 58 -4.21 -30.47 -21.41
N PRO A 59 -4.13 -30.33 -20.07
CA PRO A 59 -3.30 -29.28 -19.47
C PRO A 59 -1.82 -29.60 -19.62
N TYR A 60 -1.05 -28.65 -20.14
CA TYR A 60 0.41 -28.65 -20.11
C TYR A 60 0.86 -28.17 -18.71
N MET A 61 1.61 -28.96 -17.96
CA MET A 61 2.28 -28.50 -16.73
C MET A 61 3.76 -28.25 -17.02
N SER A 62 4.21 -27.00 -16.89
CA SER A 62 5.62 -26.64 -16.76
C SER A 62 5.97 -26.47 -15.28
N PHE A 63 7.07 -27.09 -14.83
CA PHE A 63 7.61 -26.88 -13.49
C PHE A 63 8.80 -25.93 -13.58
N LEU A 64 8.69 -24.75 -12.95
CA LEU A 64 9.81 -23.86 -12.68
C LEU A 64 10.40 -24.20 -11.31
N ASN A 65 11.70 -24.47 -11.28
CA ASN A 65 12.46 -24.84 -10.09
C ASN A 65 12.69 -23.57 -9.24
N ALA A 66 12.19 -23.55 -8.01
CA ALA A 66 12.54 -22.53 -7.01
C ALA A 66 13.59 -23.12 -6.06
N ALA A 67 14.85 -22.72 -6.22
CA ALA A 67 15.92 -23.00 -5.27
C ALA A 67 16.91 -21.82 -5.18
N ASP A 68 17.11 -21.37 -3.94
CA ASP A 68 18.25 -20.63 -3.38
C ASP A 68 18.51 -19.16 -3.77
N ASP A 69 17.92 -18.24 -2.99
CA ASP A 69 18.47 -16.89 -2.78
C ASP A 69 19.67 -16.96 -1.81
N THR A 70 20.87 -17.05 -2.38
CA THR A 70 22.11 -16.66 -1.68
C THR A 70 22.72 -15.45 -2.37
N PHE A 71 22.60 -14.29 -1.72
CA PHE A 71 23.36 -13.09 -2.07
C PHE A 71 24.86 -13.35 -1.83
N ILE A 72 25.66 -13.33 -2.91
CA ILE A 72 27.11 -13.13 -2.85
C ILE A 72 27.42 -11.86 -3.63
N ASP A 73 27.85 -10.83 -2.91
CA ASP A 73 28.59 -9.69 -3.47
C ASP A 73 30.00 -10.15 -3.87
N SER A 74 30.36 -10.00 -5.14
CA SER A 74 31.62 -9.35 -5.55
C SER A 74 31.72 -9.29 -7.08
N TRP A 75 31.81 -8.07 -7.58
CA TRP A 75 32.24 -7.71 -8.93
C TRP A 75 33.74 -7.98 -9.10
N ASP A 76 34.14 -8.65 -10.19
CA ASP A 76 35.38 -8.38 -10.92
C ASP A 76 35.20 -8.84 -12.38
N GLY A 77 35.59 -7.97 -13.32
CA GLY A 77 35.08 -7.97 -14.68
C GLY A 77 35.72 -8.95 -15.68
N ALA A 78 34.91 -9.36 -16.67
CA ALA A 78 35.27 -9.64 -18.06
C ALA A 78 33.98 -9.91 -18.88
N PRO A 79 33.92 -9.58 -20.19
CA PRO A 79 32.68 -9.61 -20.97
C PRO A 79 32.37 -11.01 -21.52
N ILE A 80 31.11 -11.46 -21.37
CA ILE A 80 30.63 -12.69 -22.02
C ILE A 80 29.84 -12.32 -23.28
N ARG A 81 30.24 -13.02 -24.35
CA ARG A 81 29.77 -12.94 -25.74
C ARG A 81 28.37 -13.51 -25.93
N ASP A 82 27.75 -13.08 -27.02
CA ASP A 82 26.60 -13.62 -27.73
C ASP A 82 26.33 -15.12 -27.54
N PHE A 83 25.07 -15.45 -27.24
CA PHE A 83 24.44 -16.69 -27.69
C PHE A 83 23.10 -16.37 -28.35
N ALA A 84 23.15 -16.25 -29.68
CA ALA A 84 22.04 -16.59 -30.56
C ALA A 84 22.01 -18.12 -30.72
N GLY A 85 20.83 -18.73 -30.67
CA GLY A 85 20.66 -20.15 -31.00
C GLY A 85 19.54 -20.85 -30.23
N GLY A 86 18.29 -20.57 -30.61
CA GLY A 86 17.15 -21.45 -30.32
C GLY A 86 16.85 -22.29 -31.55
N ASP A 87 17.30 -23.53 -31.55
CA ASP A 87 17.11 -24.47 -32.66
C ASP A 87 15.63 -24.87 -32.82
N THR A 88 15.13 -24.68 -34.05
CA THR A 88 13.86 -25.22 -34.54
C THR A 88 14.05 -26.70 -34.86
N VAL A 89 13.28 -27.59 -34.22
CA VAL A 89 13.26 -29.01 -34.58
C VAL A 89 12.37 -29.22 -35.80
N ILE A 90 13.01 -29.53 -36.94
CA ILE A 90 12.39 -29.99 -38.18
C ILE A 90 12.10 -31.50 -38.05
N LEU A 91 10.86 -31.93 -38.26
CA LEU A 91 10.56 -33.34 -38.57
C LEU A 91 10.52 -33.52 -40.08
N THR A 92 11.37 -34.41 -40.58
CA THR A 92 11.45 -34.82 -41.97
C THR A 92 10.41 -35.89 -42.31
N SER A 93 9.87 -35.85 -43.52
CA SER A 93 9.32 -37.04 -44.17
C SER A 93 9.62 -37.00 -45.67
N ASP A 94 10.50 -37.91 -46.10
CA ASP A 94 10.87 -38.13 -47.51
C ASP A 94 9.70 -38.71 -48.35
N PRO A 95 9.77 -38.61 -49.70
CA PRO A 95 8.60 -38.61 -50.57
C PRO A 95 8.26 -39.99 -51.15
N LEU A 96 6.97 -40.22 -51.38
CA LEU A 96 6.48 -41.31 -52.23
C LEU A 96 5.64 -40.73 -53.38
N ILE A 97 6.18 -40.82 -54.58
CA ILE A 97 5.55 -40.44 -55.85
C ILE A 97 4.42 -41.44 -56.17
N LEU A 98 3.25 -40.95 -56.61
CA LEU A 98 2.47 -41.41 -57.78
C LEU A 98 1.26 -40.45 -58.04
N PRO A 99 0.64 -40.44 -59.25
CA PRO A 99 0.32 -39.21 -59.97
C PRO A 99 -1.17 -38.80 -59.98
N ALA A 100 -1.35 -37.50 -60.26
CA ALA A 100 -2.50 -36.85 -60.89
C ALA A 100 -3.87 -36.97 -60.21
N GLY A 101 -4.30 -35.85 -59.62
CA GLY A 101 -5.72 -35.58 -59.37
C GLY A 101 -5.92 -34.72 -58.13
N ARG A 102 -6.27 -33.45 -58.35
CA ARG A 102 -6.88 -32.47 -57.41
C ARG A 102 -6.83 -32.86 -55.93
N GLN A 103 -6.02 -32.13 -55.15
CA GLN A 103 -6.22 -32.06 -53.71
C GLN A 103 -6.80 -30.70 -53.34
N ALA A 104 -7.99 -30.76 -52.72
CA ALA A 104 -8.50 -29.71 -51.86
C ALA A 104 -7.56 -29.57 -50.67
N ILE A 105 -7.27 -28.32 -50.28
CA ILE A 105 -6.54 -28.02 -49.05
C ILE A 105 -7.54 -28.16 -47.91
N ASP A 106 -7.60 -29.35 -47.31
CA ASP A 106 -8.22 -29.56 -46.00
C ASP A 106 -7.12 -29.40 -44.93
N SER A 107 -6.91 -28.16 -44.47
CA SER A 107 -6.60 -27.81 -43.07
C SER A 107 -6.14 -26.35 -42.98
N ILE A 108 -6.92 -25.55 -42.28
CA ILE A 108 -6.49 -24.26 -41.74
C ILE A 108 -6.11 -24.53 -40.28
N ARG A 109 -4.91 -24.11 -39.88
CA ARG A 109 -4.46 -24.13 -38.49
C ARG A 109 -4.56 -22.70 -37.97
N ILE A 110 -5.38 -22.48 -36.94
CA ILE A 110 -5.51 -21.20 -36.25
C ILE A 110 -4.99 -21.40 -34.82
N ASP A 111 -4.08 -20.53 -34.40
CA ASP A 111 -3.58 -20.43 -33.03
C ASP A 111 -4.53 -19.53 -32.24
N CYS A 112 -5.18 -20.06 -31.21
CA CYS A 112 -6.05 -19.30 -30.33
C CYS A 112 -5.44 -19.29 -28.92
N GLY A 113 -4.71 -18.22 -28.59
CA GLY A 113 -4.36 -17.89 -27.22
C GLY A 113 -5.49 -17.09 -26.59
N ALA A 114 -6.44 -17.76 -25.94
CA ALA A 114 -7.43 -17.13 -25.07
C ALA A 114 -7.45 -17.88 -23.73
N SER A 115 -7.25 -17.14 -22.64
CA SER A 115 -7.38 -17.64 -21.28
C SER A 115 -8.84 -17.99 -21.00
N ALA A 116 -9.06 -19.09 -20.28
CA ALA A 116 -10.37 -19.54 -19.87
C ALA A 116 -10.98 -18.55 -18.86
N ASP A 117 -11.94 -17.72 -19.28
CA ASP A 117 -13.02 -17.24 -18.40
C ASP A 117 -14.25 -16.60 -19.10
N ASP A 118 -14.39 -16.59 -20.44
CA ASP A 118 -15.52 -15.87 -21.09
C ASP A 118 -16.62 -16.73 -21.76
N ASP A 119 -17.79 -16.08 -21.84
CA ASP A 119 -19.20 -16.44 -22.11
C ASP A 119 -19.51 -17.39 -23.31
N PRO A 120 -20.46 -18.35 -23.20
CA PRO A 120 -20.86 -19.27 -24.27
C PRO A 120 -21.58 -18.65 -25.49
N THR A 121 -21.79 -17.33 -25.55
CA THR A 121 -22.47 -16.64 -26.68
C THR A 121 -21.59 -16.42 -27.92
N GLU A 122 -20.26 -16.57 -27.86
CA GLU A 122 -19.37 -16.35 -29.01
C GLU A 122 -19.38 -17.46 -30.07
N ALA A 123 -19.88 -18.65 -29.73
CA ALA A 123 -19.89 -19.80 -30.65
C ALA A 123 -20.85 -19.63 -31.86
N ASP A 124 -21.91 -18.83 -31.71
CA ASP A 124 -22.92 -18.62 -32.76
C ASP A 124 -22.46 -17.60 -33.84
N ASN A 125 -21.55 -16.67 -33.49
CA ASN A 125 -20.99 -15.72 -34.45
C ASN A 125 -19.96 -16.37 -35.40
N PHE A 126 -19.32 -17.45 -34.97
CA PHE A 126 -18.27 -18.13 -35.73
C PHE A 126 -18.81 -18.87 -36.98
N VAL A 127 -20.08 -19.31 -36.95
CA VAL A 127 -20.72 -20.03 -38.07
C VAL A 127 -21.08 -19.11 -39.24
N SER A 128 -21.29 -17.81 -38.99
CA SER A 128 -21.64 -16.83 -40.01
C SER A 128 -20.41 -16.41 -40.85
N LEU A 129 -19.24 -16.27 -40.23
CA LEU A 129 -18.00 -15.82 -40.86
C LEU A 129 -17.47 -16.81 -41.93
N VAL A 130 -17.60 -18.12 -41.66
CA VAL A 130 -17.14 -19.19 -42.58
C VAL A 130 -17.96 -19.22 -43.88
N HIS A 131 -19.22 -18.79 -43.86
CA HIS A 131 -20.06 -18.76 -45.06
C HIS A 131 -19.72 -17.60 -46.01
N VAL A 132 -19.32 -16.44 -45.49
CA VAL A 132 -19.00 -15.24 -46.29
C VAL A 132 -17.72 -15.45 -47.11
N LEU A 133 -16.67 -15.99 -46.50
CA LEU A 133 -15.36 -16.20 -47.15
C LEU A 133 -15.41 -17.23 -48.29
N SER A 134 -16.36 -18.17 -48.28
CA SER A 134 -16.50 -19.17 -49.34
C SER A 134 -17.05 -18.62 -50.68
N SER A 135 -17.55 -17.37 -50.68
CA SER A 135 -18.26 -16.76 -51.81
C SER A 135 -17.59 -15.52 -52.43
N CYS A 136 -16.55 -14.97 -51.80
CA CYS A 136 -15.84 -13.81 -52.32
C CYS A 136 -14.79 -14.21 -53.36
N ARG A 137 -14.77 -13.53 -54.53
CA ARG A 137 -13.81 -13.81 -55.61
C ARG A 137 -12.41 -13.22 -55.38
N PHE A 138 -12.28 -12.30 -54.44
CA PHE A 138 -11.04 -11.57 -54.17
C PHE A 138 -10.54 -11.87 -52.76
N SER A 139 -9.29 -12.28 -52.64
CA SER A 139 -8.54 -12.20 -51.39
C SER A 139 -8.28 -10.73 -51.00
N PHE A 140 -7.89 -10.49 -49.74
CA PHE A 140 -7.55 -9.15 -49.25
C PHE A 140 -6.52 -8.45 -50.12
N SER A 141 -5.44 -9.16 -50.51
CA SER A 141 -4.39 -8.61 -51.37
C SER A 141 -4.84 -8.34 -52.80
N GLU A 142 -5.75 -9.15 -53.36
CA GLU A 142 -6.33 -8.92 -54.69
C GLU A 142 -7.28 -7.72 -54.68
N ALA A 143 -8.10 -7.57 -53.64
CA ALA A 143 -8.97 -6.41 -53.48
C ALA A 143 -8.18 -5.11 -53.25
N GLN A 144 -7.09 -5.17 -52.47
CA GLN A 144 -6.14 -4.08 -52.31
C GLN A 144 -5.58 -3.63 -53.67
N GLN A 145 -5.09 -4.57 -54.49
CA GLN A 145 -4.56 -4.27 -55.81
C GLN A 145 -5.63 -3.63 -56.73
N VAL A 146 -6.85 -4.15 -56.69
CA VAL A 146 -8.00 -3.63 -57.46
C VAL A 146 -8.34 -2.18 -57.08
N PHE A 147 -8.31 -1.82 -55.80
CA PHE A 147 -8.50 -0.42 -55.36
C PHE A 147 -7.36 0.50 -55.82
N LEU A 148 -6.10 0.04 -55.77
CA LEU A 148 -4.95 0.83 -56.20
C LEU A 148 -4.95 1.09 -57.71
N GLU A 149 -5.33 0.10 -58.50
CA GLU A 149 -5.50 0.24 -59.95
C GLU A 149 -6.66 1.18 -60.29
N PHE A 150 -7.79 1.06 -59.58
CA PHE A 150 -8.95 1.91 -59.80
C PHE A 150 -8.67 3.39 -59.48
N LEU A 151 -7.95 3.67 -58.40
CA LEU A 151 -7.63 5.02 -57.97
C LEU A 151 -6.49 5.65 -58.78
N GLY A 152 -5.75 4.84 -59.54
CA GLY A 152 -4.54 5.27 -60.24
C GLY A 152 -3.49 5.71 -59.24
N PHE A 153 -2.82 4.77 -58.59
CA PHE A 153 -1.84 5.00 -57.52
C PHE A 153 -0.89 6.20 -57.73
N ASP A 154 -0.39 6.40 -58.95
CA ASP A 154 0.52 7.51 -59.31
C ASP A 154 -0.17 8.89 -59.36
N ALA A 155 -1.50 8.94 -59.35
CA ALA A 155 -2.32 10.15 -59.43
C ALA A 155 -2.89 10.59 -58.07
N LEU A 156 -2.61 9.86 -56.99
CA LEU A 156 -3.02 10.27 -55.65
C LEU A 156 -2.28 11.54 -55.22
N PRO A 157 -2.97 12.54 -54.63
CA PRO A 157 -2.31 13.72 -54.08
C PRO A 157 -1.21 13.33 -53.08
N PRO A 158 -0.10 14.10 -53.00
CA PRO A 158 0.88 13.91 -51.94
C PRO A 158 0.17 13.92 -50.59
N LEU A 159 0.42 12.89 -49.77
CA LEU A 159 -0.18 12.65 -48.45
C LEU A 159 -1.57 11.99 -48.44
N ALA A 160 -2.21 11.69 -49.58
CA ALA A 160 -3.46 10.93 -49.54
C ALA A 160 -3.25 9.50 -49.01
N ALA A 161 -4.15 9.03 -48.15
CA ALA A 161 -4.11 7.68 -47.59
C ALA A 161 -5.40 6.91 -47.95
N ILE A 162 -5.23 5.65 -48.35
CA ILE A 162 -6.35 4.72 -48.53
C ILE A 162 -6.35 3.77 -47.34
N PHE A 163 -7.47 3.68 -46.64
CA PHE A 163 -7.69 2.74 -45.55
C PHE A 163 -8.59 1.62 -46.06
N MET A 164 -8.21 0.36 -45.85
CA MET A 164 -9.03 -0.78 -46.28
C MET A 164 -9.51 -1.56 -45.05
N PHE A 165 -10.82 -1.83 -44.99
CA PHE A 165 -11.39 -2.62 -43.91
C PHE A 165 -10.79 -4.04 -43.98
N PRO A 166 -10.34 -4.62 -42.84
CA PRO A 166 -9.54 -5.85 -42.84
C PRO A 166 -10.30 -7.07 -43.37
N GLU A 167 -11.63 -7.01 -43.41
CA GLU A 167 -12.51 -8.10 -43.82
C GLU A 167 -13.51 -7.66 -44.91
N ALA A 168 -13.99 -8.62 -45.70
CA ALA A 168 -15.10 -8.36 -46.60
C ALA A 168 -16.38 -8.19 -45.78
N LEU A 169 -17.10 -7.09 -45.99
CA LEU A 169 -18.38 -6.84 -45.35
C LEU A 169 -19.44 -7.77 -45.94
N GLY A 170 -20.23 -8.41 -45.08
CA GLY A 170 -21.26 -9.35 -45.51
C GLY A 170 -22.47 -8.66 -46.14
N PRO A 171 -23.34 -9.42 -46.83
CA PRO A 171 -24.68 -8.93 -47.14
C PRO A 171 -25.41 -8.55 -45.84
N GLN A 172 -26.24 -7.51 -45.90
CA GLN A 172 -26.96 -6.92 -44.78
C GLN A 172 -26.13 -6.08 -43.79
N THR A 173 -24.81 -5.95 -43.97
CA THR A 173 -24.02 -4.97 -43.20
C THR A 173 -24.47 -3.55 -43.54
N GLY A 174 -24.83 -2.78 -42.52
CA GLY A 174 -25.18 -1.37 -42.61
C GLY A 174 -23.92 -0.51 -42.62
N ILE A 175 -23.78 0.36 -43.61
CA ILE A 175 -22.72 1.36 -43.69
C ILE A 175 -23.40 2.73 -43.74
N GLN A 176 -23.04 3.62 -42.81
CA GLN A 176 -23.56 4.97 -42.78
C GLN A 176 -22.44 5.97 -42.46
N SER A 177 -22.58 7.25 -42.83
CA SER A 177 -21.65 8.28 -42.33
C SER A 177 -21.79 8.43 -40.81
N PHE A 178 -20.73 8.83 -40.10
CA PHE A 178 -20.78 9.03 -38.64
C PHE A 178 -21.91 9.94 -38.16
N LYS A 179 -22.16 11.06 -38.85
CA LYS A 179 -23.28 11.96 -38.54
C LYS A 179 -24.64 11.47 -39.06
N GLY A 180 -24.72 10.30 -39.70
CA GLY A 180 -25.95 9.66 -40.20
C GLY A 180 -26.67 10.36 -41.36
N GLU A 181 -26.39 11.63 -41.62
CA GLU A 181 -27.17 12.48 -42.53
C GLU A 181 -26.75 12.43 -44.01
N GLU A 182 -25.53 11.99 -44.32
CA GLU A 182 -24.98 12.08 -45.69
C GLU A 182 -25.17 10.81 -46.52
N PHE A 183 -25.05 9.66 -45.87
CA PHE A 183 -25.12 8.35 -46.50
C PHE A 183 -25.50 7.28 -45.47
N SER A 184 -26.41 6.39 -45.84
CA SER A 184 -26.76 5.18 -45.10
C SER A 184 -27.25 4.13 -46.10
N GLU A 185 -26.60 2.97 -46.11
CA GLU A 185 -26.91 1.87 -47.00
C GLU A 185 -26.73 0.53 -46.31
N VAL A 186 -27.58 -0.43 -46.64
CA VAL A 186 -27.43 -1.83 -46.25
C VAL A 186 -26.94 -2.61 -47.47
N LEU A 187 -25.80 -3.30 -47.35
CA LEU A 187 -25.20 -4.02 -48.47
C LEU A 187 -26.11 -5.15 -48.97
N SER A 188 -26.41 -5.18 -50.28
CA SER A 188 -27.21 -6.27 -50.88
C SER A 188 -26.38 -7.53 -51.18
N ALA A 189 -25.06 -7.42 -51.22
CA ALA A 189 -24.10 -8.49 -51.47
C ALA A 189 -22.80 -8.22 -50.69
N ALA A 190 -21.96 -9.24 -50.54
CA ALA A 190 -20.67 -9.05 -49.86
C ALA A 190 -19.77 -8.08 -50.64
N ALA A 191 -19.04 -7.22 -49.95
CA ALA A 191 -18.16 -6.25 -50.59
C ALA A 191 -16.91 -5.95 -49.76
N TRP A 192 -15.79 -5.72 -50.42
CA TRP A 192 -14.61 -5.11 -49.79
C TRP A 192 -14.83 -3.60 -49.66
N PHE A 193 -14.40 -3.03 -48.54
CA PHE A 193 -14.62 -1.62 -48.22
C PHE A 193 -13.28 -0.89 -48.05
N ALA A 194 -13.16 0.27 -48.68
CA ALA A 194 -12.01 1.16 -48.51
C ALA A 194 -12.46 2.62 -48.37
N MET A 195 -11.63 3.45 -47.74
CA MET A 195 -11.84 4.88 -47.53
C MET A 195 -10.58 5.65 -47.97
N LEU A 196 -10.72 6.57 -48.92
CA LEU A 196 -9.67 7.52 -49.30
C LEU A 196 -9.82 8.80 -48.47
N VAL A 197 -8.75 9.15 -47.76
CA VAL A 197 -8.64 10.42 -47.04
C VAL A 197 -7.56 11.25 -47.73
N LYS A 198 -7.97 12.36 -48.35
CA LYS A 198 -7.07 13.19 -49.17
C LYS A 198 -6.06 14.00 -48.35
N SER A 199 -6.35 14.25 -47.08
CA SER A 199 -5.45 14.93 -46.14
C SER A 199 -5.58 14.26 -44.77
N PRO A 200 -4.93 13.11 -44.56
CA PRO A 200 -5.17 12.26 -43.41
C PRO A 200 -4.52 12.78 -42.12
N PHE A 201 -3.80 13.91 -42.21
CA PHE A 201 -3.27 14.67 -41.09
C PHE A 201 -4.22 15.79 -40.62
N ASP A 202 -5.20 16.16 -41.43
CA ASP A 202 -6.25 17.12 -41.07
C ASP A 202 -7.41 16.33 -40.44
N TYR A 203 -7.37 16.10 -39.13
CA TYR A 203 -8.37 15.29 -38.42
C TYR A 203 -9.70 16.06 -38.26
N PHE A 204 -10.82 15.39 -38.62
CA PHE A 204 -12.24 15.83 -38.59
C PHE A 204 -12.72 16.83 -39.69
N GLU A 205 -13.97 16.63 -40.14
CA GLU A 205 -14.73 17.46 -41.09
C GLU A 205 -14.10 17.70 -42.48
N LYS A 206 -13.61 16.64 -43.14
CA LYS A 206 -13.13 16.76 -44.52
C LYS A 206 -13.68 15.68 -45.46
N PRO A 207 -13.79 16.01 -46.77
CA PRO A 207 -14.33 15.09 -47.77
C PRO A 207 -13.46 13.83 -47.86
N VAL A 208 -14.03 12.72 -47.41
CA VAL A 208 -13.56 11.36 -47.66
C VAL A 208 -14.32 10.76 -48.83
N GLU A 209 -13.75 9.73 -49.44
CA GLU A 209 -14.44 8.97 -50.47
C GLU A 209 -14.38 7.49 -50.11
N TYR A 210 -15.54 6.86 -49.94
CA TYR A 210 -15.64 5.43 -49.70
C TYR A 210 -15.67 4.68 -51.02
N PHE A 211 -15.08 3.50 -51.05
CA PHE A 211 -15.08 2.58 -52.17
C PHE A 211 -15.60 1.23 -51.72
N LEU A 212 -16.55 0.67 -52.48
CA LEU A 212 -17.10 -0.66 -52.25
C LEU A 212 -16.85 -1.50 -53.49
N LEU A 213 -16.10 -2.58 -53.33
CA LEU A 213 -15.81 -3.57 -54.36
C LEU A 213 -16.69 -4.80 -54.13
N ASP A 214 -17.68 -5.01 -54.98
CA ASP A 214 -18.60 -6.15 -54.88
C ASP A 214 -17.85 -7.48 -55.10
N CYS A 215 -17.92 -8.38 -54.11
CA CYS A 215 -17.19 -9.65 -54.09
C CYS A 215 -17.59 -10.62 -55.23
N GLY A 216 -18.79 -10.49 -55.81
CA GLY A 216 -19.31 -11.39 -56.84
C GLY A 216 -19.07 -10.89 -58.27
N THR A 217 -19.21 -9.58 -58.48
CA THR A 217 -19.13 -8.93 -59.80
C THR A 217 -17.77 -8.29 -60.06
N GLY A 218 -17.05 -7.86 -59.02
CA GLY A 218 -15.83 -7.07 -59.13
C GLY A 218 -16.07 -5.60 -59.51
N GLU A 219 -17.31 -5.13 -59.49
CA GLU A 219 -17.63 -3.73 -59.73
C GLU A 219 -17.28 -2.87 -58.51
N ILE A 220 -16.64 -1.72 -58.75
CA ILE A 220 -16.33 -0.72 -57.71
C ILE A 220 -17.33 0.42 -57.83
N ARG A 221 -17.91 0.82 -56.69
CA ARG A 221 -18.66 2.07 -56.55
C ARG A 221 -17.97 3.00 -55.56
N SER A 222 -18.01 4.31 -55.84
CA SER A 222 -17.51 5.33 -54.93
C SER A 222 -18.64 6.17 -54.34
N ILE A 223 -18.48 6.57 -53.08
CA ILE A 223 -19.44 7.38 -52.31
C ILE A 223 -18.66 8.51 -51.65
N LYS A 224 -19.08 9.76 -51.85
CA LYS A 224 -18.47 10.91 -51.19
C LYS A 224 -19.16 11.17 -49.85
N ALA A 225 -18.37 11.36 -48.81
CA ALA A 225 -18.83 11.71 -47.47
C ALA A 225 -17.86 12.72 -46.83
N ASN A 226 -18.24 13.38 -45.75
CA ASN A 226 -17.39 14.33 -45.01
C ASN A 226 -16.95 13.78 -43.64
N TRP A 227 -17.29 12.53 -43.36
CA TRP A 227 -17.07 11.84 -42.09
C TRP A 227 -16.57 10.44 -42.32
N PHE A 228 -15.96 9.83 -41.30
CA PHE A 228 -15.69 8.40 -41.31
C PHE A 228 -17.00 7.59 -41.19
N PRO A 229 -17.03 6.30 -41.57
CA PRO A 229 -18.25 5.51 -41.58
C PRO A 229 -18.53 4.84 -40.23
N LEU A 230 -19.81 4.57 -39.95
CA LEU A 230 -20.27 3.57 -39.01
C LEU A 230 -20.57 2.29 -39.80
N ILE A 231 -19.95 1.18 -39.42
CA ILE A 231 -20.18 -0.17 -39.95
C ILE A 231 -20.94 -0.94 -38.88
N ASP A 232 -22.17 -1.36 -39.19
CA ASP A 232 -23.13 -1.97 -38.24
C ASP A 232 -23.28 -1.18 -36.93
N GLY A 233 -23.29 0.15 -37.05
CA GLY A 233 -23.44 1.08 -35.92
C GLY A 233 -22.15 1.39 -35.16
N GLN A 234 -21.02 0.75 -35.52
CA GLN A 234 -19.71 1.00 -34.90
C GLN A 234 -18.85 1.91 -35.77
N ALA A 235 -18.25 2.95 -35.18
CA ALA A 235 -17.35 3.85 -35.89
C ALA A 235 -16.07 3.15 -36.33
N TRP A 236 -15.84 3.12 -37.64
CA TRP A 236 -14.55 2.75 -38.21
C TRP A 236 -13.77 4.02 -38.59
N ASN A 237 -12.90 4.46 -37.68
CA ASN A 237 -12.04 5.63 -37.87
C ASN A 237 -10.56 5.19 -37.91
N PRO A 238 -10.10 4.62 -39.03
CA PRO A 238 -8.73 4.13 -39.16
C PRO A 238 -7.76 5.32 -39.17
N THR A 239 -6.63 5.14 -38.49
CA THR A 239 -5.62 6.18 -38.33
C THR A 239 -4.50 5.96 -39.34
N ILE A 240 -3.75 7.00 -39.72
CA ILE A 240 -2.61 6.89 -40.66
C ILE A 240 -1.55 5.86 -40.27
N TYR A 241 -1.63 5.35 -39.04
CA TYR A 241 -0.74 4.34 -38.48
C TYR A 241 -1.38 2.96 -38.39
N SER A 242 -2.63 2.77 -38.80
CA SER A 242 -3.26 1.43 -38.82
C SER A 242 -2.53 0.51 -39.79
N GLY A 243 -2.51 -0.81 -39.51
CA GLY A 243 -2.04 -1.81 -40.49
C GLY A 243 -2.90 -1.86 -41.76
N GLU A 244 -4.00 -1.11 -41.77
CA GLU A 244 -5.02 -0.99 -42.81
C GLU A 244 -4.68 0.12 -43.83
N VAL A 245 -3.59 0.88 -43.64
CA VAL A 245 -3.18 1.97 -44.55
C VAL A 245 -2.42 1.44 -45.74
N ILE A 246 -2.90 1.79 -46.93
CA ILE A 246 -2.20 1.66 -48.20
C ILE A 246 -1.71 3.05 -48.57
N HIS A 247 -0.43 3.33 -48.33
CA HIS A 247 0.18 4.59 -48.73
C HIS A 247 0.38 4.62 -50.25
N GLY A 248 0.06 5.76 -50.88
CA GLY A 248 0.61 6.12 -52.19
C GLY A 248 2.14 5.99 -52.19
N THR A 249 2.77 5.84 -53.36
CA THR A 249 4.24 5.79 -53.48
C THR A 249 4.80 6.91 -52.60
N PRO A 250 5.61 6.61 -51.57
CA PRO A 250 6.24 7.69 -50.81
C PRO A 250 6.92 8.59 -51.84
N PRO A 251 6.80 9.93 -51.72
CA PRO A 251 7.43 10.83 -52.69
C PRO A 251 8.84 10.31 -52.92
N PRO A 252 9.22 10.00 -54.18
CA PRO A 252 10.47 9.30 -54.48
C PRO A 252 11.55 10.05 -53.74
N GLU A 253 12.30 9.38 -52.83
CA GLU A 253 13.26 9.99 -51.90
C GLU A 253 13.94 11.20 -52.56
N THR A 254 13.30 12.37 -52.46
CA THR A 254 13.84 13.58 -53.02
C THR A 254 14.85 13.92 -51.96
N GLU A 255 16.12 13.70 -52.32
CA GLU A 255 17.34 14.02 -51.58
C GLU A 255 17.02 14.52 -50.17
N THR A 256 17.24 13.68 -49.15
CA THR A 256 17.18 14.05 -47.73
C THR A 256 17.54 15.53 -47.63
N PRO A 257 16.56 16.43 -47.35
CA PRO A 257 16.74 17.86 -47.60
C PRO A 257 18.06 18.26 -46.98
N SER A 258 18.97 18.79 -47.82
CA SER A 258 20.37 18.98 -47.47
C SER A 258 20.43 19.56 -46.07
N ILE A 259 21.07 18.82 -45.15
CA ILE A 259 21.19 19.20 -43.75
C ILE A 259 21.74 20.63 -43.72
N ASP A 260 20.91 21.59 -43.31
CA ASP A 260 21.39 22.95 -43.13
C ASP A 260 22.31 22.93 -41.89
N THR A 261 23.61 23.10 -42.14
CA THR A 261 24.64 22.67 -41.20
C THR A 261 24.91 23.68 -40.09
N THR A 262 24.37 24.90 -40.18
CA THR A 262 24.66 25.97 -39.21
C THR A 262 23.53 26.98 -39.10
N PHE A 263 23.20 27.42 -37.89
CA PHE A 263 22.52 28.70 -37.69
C PHE A 263 23.33 29.81 -38.37
N GLY A 264 22.68 30.71 -39.10
CA GLY A 264 23.36 31.84 -39.77
C GLY A 264 24.11 32.70 -38.74
N THR A 265 25.38 33.01 -39.01
CA THR A 265 26.36 33.51 -38.02
C THR A 265 26.19 34.95 -37.53
N THR A 266 25.08 35.63 -37.76
CA THR A 266 24.80 36.97 -37.17
C THR A 266 23.32 37.32 -37.30
N ARG A 267 22.58 37.38 -36.19
CA ARG A 267 21.21 37.93 -36.16
C ARG A 267 21.08 38.97 -35.04
N SER A 268 20.30 40.03 -35.28
CA SER A 268 20.05 41.10 -34.31
C SER A 268 19.09 40.63 -33.22
N LYS A 269 19.37 40.97 -31.95
CA LYS A 269 18.63 40.58 -30.73
C LYS A 269 17.12 40.90 -30.69
N ALA A 270 16.60 41.74 -31.59
CA ALA A 270 15.18 42.09 -31.60
C ALA A 270 14.39 41.05 -32.40
N ASP A 271 13.60 40.23 -31.70
CA ASP A 271 12.62 39.26 -32.22
C ASP A 271 13.18 37.95 -32.82
N SER A 272 14.36 37.49 -32.36
CA SER A 272 14.94 36.23 -32.82
C SER A 272 14.57 35.05 -31.92
N ALA A 273 13.53 34.30 -32.31
CA ALA A 273 13.25 32.98 -31.76
C ALA A 273 13.95 31.87 -32.57
N CYS A 274 14.44 30.83 -31.90
CA CYS A 274 15.02 29.64 -32.55
C CYS A 274 14.54 28.34 -31.92
N ALA A 275 14.63 27.26 -32.68
CA ALA A 275 14.29 25.93 -32.21
C ALA A 275 15.38 24.89 -32.53
N LEU A 276 15.67 24.02 -31.56
CA LEU A 276 16.46 22.80 -31.75
C LEU A 276 15.54 21.58 -31.54
N LEU A 277 15.34 20.81 -32.60
CA LEU A 277 14.51 19.61 -32.62
C LEU A 277 15.42 18.38 -32.73
N VAL A 278 15.38 17.49 -31.73
CA VAL A 278 16.28 16.34 -31.64
C VAL A 278 15.48 15.04 -31.61
N GLY A 279 15.79 14.14 -32.54
CA GLY A 279 15.23 12.78 -32.59
C GLY A 279 16.21 11.78 -32.03
N GLY A 280 15.74 10.96 -31.07
CA GLY A 280 16.44 9.81 -30.55
C GLY A 280 16.68 8.73 -31.60
N VAL A 281 17.42 7.68 -31.21
CA VAL A 281 17.68 6.51 -32.06
C VAL A 281 16.97 5.29 -31.48
N ASP A 282 16.24 4.56 -32.33
CA ASP A 282 15.65 3.26 -32.00
C ASP A 282 16.13 2.19 -33.00
N PRO A 283 16.55 1.00 -32.53
CA PRO A 283 16.84 -0.12 -33.43
C PRO A 283 15.62 -0.62 -34.23
N ASN A 284 14.40 -0.33 -33.78
CA ASN A 284 13.16 -0.64 -34.46
C ASN A 284 12.85 0.45 -35.52
N GLU A 285 12.92 0.09 -36.81
CA GLU A 285 12.69 1.01 -37.93
C GLU A 285 11.35 1.74 -37.85
N ARG A 286 10.31 1.08 -37.35
CA ARG A 286 8.99 1.67 -37.20
C ARG A 286 8.96 2.69 -36.07
N THR A 287 9.59 2.42 -34.93
CA THR A 287 9.73 3.43 -33.86
C THR A 287 10.60 4.60 -34.31
N GLN A 288 11.68 4.34 -35.03
CA GLN A 288 12.50 5.39 -35.61
C GLN A 288 11.71 6.28 -36.58
N PHE A 289 10.88 5.67 -37.44
CA PHE A 289 9.98 6.40 -38.33
C PHE A 289 9.00 7.29 -37.57
N MET A 290 8.50 6.83 -36.41
CA MET A 290 7.63 7.65 -35.55
C MET A 290 8.37 8.86 -34.97
N PHE A 291 9.60 8.69 -34.46
CA PHE A 291 10.41 9.82 -33.99
C PHE A 291 10.71 10.83 -35.10
N ASP A 292 11.04 10.34 -36.30
CA ASP A 292 11.32 11.18 -37.46
C ASP A 292 10.08 11.98 -37.91
N ASN A 293 8.90 11.35 -37.86
CA ASN A 293 7.63 12.03 -38.16
C ASN A 293 7.29 13.10 -37.13
N SER A 294 7.43 12.81 -35.83
CA SER A 294 7.17 13.79 -34.77
C SER A 294 8.09 15.01 -34.90
N LEU A 295 9.35 14.82 -35.30
CA LEU A 295 10.26 15.93 -35.64
C LEU A 295 9.76 16.78 -36.81
N GLN A 296 9.30 16.16 -37.90
CA GLN A 296 8.78 16.93 -39.05
C GLN A 296 7.50 17.68 -38.68
N LEU A 297 6.64 17.06 -37.88
CA LEU A 297 5.39 17.65 -37.43
C LEU A 297 5.65 18.84 -36.52
N MET A 298 6.57 18.70 -35.55
CA MET A 298 6.98 19.81 -34.69
C MET A 298 7.65 20.93 -35.49
N LYS A 299 8.51 20.61 -36.46
CA LYS A 299 9.08 21.62 -37.37
C LYS A 299 7.97 22.42 -38.04
N ARG A 300 7.00 21.74 -38.64
CA ARG A 300 5.86 22.36 -39.32
C ARG A 300 5.01 23.20 -38.36
N ASN A 301 4.79 22.73 -37.14
CA ASN A 301 4.07 23.50 -36.11
C ASN A 301 4.76 24.82 -35.80
N LEU A 302 6.09 24.77 -35.67
CA LEU A 302 6.87 25.94 -35.34
C LEU A 302 7.01 26.90 -36.52
N THR A 303 7.03 26.42 -37.79
CA THR A 303 7.33 27.27 -38.96
C THR A 303 6.14 27.63 -39.84
N GLU A 304 5.10 26.79 -39.89
CA GLU A 304 4.03 26.88 -40.91
C GLU A 304 2.61 26.89 -40.32
N ALA A 305 2.43 26.59 -39.03
CA ALA A 305 1.09 26.51 -38.47
C ALA A 305 0.41 27.89 -38.44
N PRO A 306 -0.85 28.01 -38.92
CA PRO A 306 -1.55 29.29 -39.04
C PRO A 306 -1.57 30.11 -37.75
N TRP A 307 -1.66 29.41 -36.61
CA TRP A 307 -1.73 29.99 -35.28
C TRP A 307 -0.52 29.62 -34.41
N GLY A 308 0.55 29.05 -35.00
CA GLY A 308 1.78 28.71 -34.27
C GLY A 308 2.79 29.86 -34.22
N PRO A 309 3.99 29.62 -33.66
CA PRO A 309 5.04 30.65 -33.51
C PRO A 309 5.58 31.23 -34.83
N ASN A 310 5.33 30.59 -35.97
CA ASN A 310 5.74 31.02 -37.31
C ASN A 310 7.23 31.40 -37.41
N LEU A 311 8.09 30.57 -36.82
CA LEU A 311 9.54 30.72 -36.88
C LEU A 311 10.03 30.67 -38.33
N ASP A 312 11.01 31.51 -38.65
CA ASP A 312 11.78 31.37 -39.88
C ASP A 312 12.36 29.95 -39.96
N THR A 313 12.13 29.24 -41.06
CA THR A 313 12.68 27.89 -41.26
C THR A 313 14.19 27.81 -41.06
N ALA A 314 14.93 28.90 -41.31
CA ALA A 314 16.38 28.99 -41.06
C ALA A 314 16.75 29.12 -39.56
N ASN A 315 15.77 29.32 -38.68
CA ASN A 315 15.90 29.32 -37.22
C ASN A 315 15.45 28.00 -36.57
N VAL A 316 15.06 26.99 -37.36
CA VAL A 316 14.65 25.68 -36.84
C VAL A 316 15.64 24.60 -37.26
N LEU A 317 16.46 24.17 -36.30
CA LEU A 317 17.48 23.16 -36.51
C LEU A 317 16.96 21.78 -36.15
N VAL A 318 16.93 20.88 -37.13
CA VAL A 318 16.54 19.48 -36.91
C VAL A 318 17.79 18.60 -36.89
N ARG A 319 17.91 17.75 -35.86
CA ARG A 319 19.01 16.80 -35.69
C ARG A 319 18.46 15.41 -35.44
N ARG A 320 18.96 14.44 -36.20
CA ARG A 320 18.61 13.02 -36.09
C ARG A 320 19.84 12.23 -35.73
N GLY A 321 19.70 11.32 -34.76
CA GLY A 321 20.77 10.40 -34.39
C GLY A 321 22.09 11.08 -34.02
N ILE A 322 22.01 12.24 -33.37
CA ILE A 322 23.16 12.89 -32.77
C ILE A 322 23.39 12.35 -31.36
N ASP A 323 24.65 12.34 -30.92
CA ASP A 323 25.03 11.91 -29.58
C ASP A 323 24.93 13.06 -28.56
N ARG A 324 25.18 12.72 -27.28
CA ARG A 324 25.11 13.67 -26.17
C ARG A 324 26.05 14.88 -26.36
N GLU A 325 27.28 14.66 -26.83
CA GLU A 325 28.27 15.74 -27.00
C GLU A 325 27.87 16.68 -28.14
N GLN A 326 27.28 16.12 -29.19
CA GLN A 326 26.69 16.90 -30.28
C GLN A 326 25.48 17.72 -29.81
N ILE A 327 24.62 17.16 -28.95
CA ILE A 327 23.51 17.93 -28.36
C ILE A 327 24.03 19.10 -27.53
N TYR A 328 25.03 18.89 -26.65
CA TYR A 328 25.67 19.98 -25.92
C TYR A 328 26.23 21.05 -26.86
N SER A 329 26.93 20.63 -27.92
CA SER A 329 27.50 21.56 -28.89
C SER A 329 26.43 22.40 -29.59
N GLU A 330 25.26 21.82 -29.93
CA GLU A 330 24.17 22.59 -30.53
C GLU A 330 23.48 23.51 -29.51
N LEU A 331 23.24 23.04 -28.28
CA LEU A 331 22.66 23.87 -27.20
C LEU A 331 23.54 25.09 -26.87
N GLN A 332 24.86 24.93 -26.84
CA GLN A 332 25.80 26.04 -26.60
C GLN A 332 25.72 27.10 -27.71
N LYS A 333 25.41 26.72 -28.95
CA LYS A 333 25.21 27.70 -30.05
C LYS A 333 23.92 28.52 -29.91
N LEU A 334 22.96 28.05 -29.11
CA LEU A 334 21.70 28.77 -28.86
C LEU A 334 21.86 29.85 -27.78
N LYS A 335 22.97 29.86 -27.03
CA LYS A 335 23.18 30.81 -25.93
C LYS A 335 23.23 32.25 -26.35
N GLU A 336 23.64 32.56 -27.58
CA GLU A 336 23.83 33.94 -28.02
C GLU A 336 22.87 34.27 -29.17
N GLY A 337 22.32 35.49 -29.15
CA GLY A 337 21.63 36.06 -30.31
C GLY A 337 20.15 35.69 -30.49
N TYR A 338 19.53 35.02 -29.51
CA TYR A 338 18.09 34.69 -29.50
C TYR A 338 17.43 35.20 -28.22
N ASN A 339 16.22 35.76 -28.32
CA ASN A 339 15.41 36.16 -27.17
C ASN A 339 14.47 35.03 -26.70
N LYS A 340 14.22 34.03 -27.56
CA LYS A 340 13.38 32.86 -27.26
C LYS A 340 13.98 31.58 -27.82
N ILE A 341 14.07 30.55 -26.99
CA ILE A 341 14.62 29.23 -27.37
C ILE A 341 13.54 28.16 -27.21
N TYR A 342 13.34 27.35 -28.24
CA TYR A 342 12.56 26.12 -28.18
C TYR A 342 13.50 24.91 -28.24
N PHE A 343 13.37 23.98 -27.30
CA PHE A 343 14.04 22.69 -27.33
C PHE A 343 12.98 21.59 -27.37
N TYR A 344 13.01 20.76 -28.41
CA TYR A 344 12.12 19.62 -28.54
C TYR A 344 12.92 18.33 -28.67
N PHE A 345 12.57 17.33 -27.87
CA PHE A 345 13.14 16.00 -27.98
C PHE A 345 12.03 14.95 -28.10
N THR A 346 12.16 14.07 -29.10
CA THR A 346 11.33 12.87 -29.25
C THR A 346 12.21 11.63 -29.25
N GLY A 347 11.88 10.65 -28.41
CA GLY A 347 12.72 9.47 -28.24
C GLY A 347 12.37 8.65 -27.00
N HIS A 348 13.27 7.75 -26.61
CA HIS A 348 13.16 7.05 -25.33
C HIS A 348 13.59 7.92 -24.16
N GLY A 349 12.84 7.83 -23.06
CA GLY A 349 13.23 8.34 -21.76
C GLY A 349 13.27 7.22 -20.72
N GLU A 350 14.02 7.43 -19.65
CA GLU A 350 14.23 6.47 -18.57
C GLU A 350 13.74 7.02 -17.23
N GLN A 351 13.33 6.14 -16.31
CA GLN A 351 12.88 6.49 -14.95
C GLN A 351 13.91 7.26 -14.13
N ASN A 352 15.20 7.21 -14.49
CA ASN A 352 16.26 7.96 -13.82
C ASN A 352 16.37 9.43 -14.29
N GLY A 353 15.41 9.92 -15.08
CA GLY A 353 15.40 11.28 -15.60
C GLY A 353 16.40 11.50 -16.74
N THR A 354 16.63 10.49 -17.57
CA THR A 354 17.47 10.60 -18.78
C THR A 354 16.68 10.40 -20.07
N ILE A 355 17.11 11.08 -21.12
CA ILE A 355 16.72 10.81 -22.51
C ILE A 355 17.82 9.99 -23.20
N ARG A 356 17.46 9.21 -24.23
CA ARG A 356 18.40 8.40 -25.02
C ARG A 356 18.67 9.01 -26.41
N PRO A 357 19.64 9.93 -26.55
CA PRO A 357 20.20 10.26 -27.85
C PRO A 357 21.04 9.10 -28.38
N LYS A 358 21.70 9.26 -29.53
CA LYS A 358 22.60 8.22 -30.04
C LYS A 358 23.74 7.97 -29.04
N GLY A 359 23.90 6.72 -28.58
CA GLY A 359 24.95 6.35 -27.65
C GLY A 359 24.54 6.50 -26.18
N SER A 360 25.23 7.34 -25.42
CA SER A 360 25.01 7.49 -23.97
C SER A 360 23.78 8.36 -23.65
N GLY A 361 23.01 7.97 -22.63
CA GLY A 361 21.91 8.78 -22.10
C GLY A 361 22.36 10.18 -21.63
N MET A 362 21.43 11.13 -21.67
CA MET A 362 21.61 12.52 -21.26
C MET A 362 20.55 12.85 -20.20
N ARG A 363 20.93 13.42 -19.05
CA ARG A 363 19.94 13.78 -18.00
C ARG A 363 19.20 15.04 -18.39
N PHE A 364 17.92 15.16 -18.02
CA PHE A 364 17.16 16.41 -18.20
C PHE A 364 17.89 17.60 -17.54
N ARG A 365 18.43 17.38 -16.34
CA ARG A 365 19.22 18.37 -15.59
C ARG A 365 20.39 18.94 -16.42
N ASP A 366 21.06 18.10 -17.21
CA ASP A 366 22.23 18.53 -17.96
C ASP A 366 21.82 19.46 -19.14
N ILE A 367 20.64 19.22 -19.74
CA ILE A 367 20.07 20.07 -20.78
C ILE A 367 19.78 21.46 -20.21
N PHE A 368 19.13 21.53 -19.04
CA PHE A 368 18.82 22.79 -18.37
C PHE A 368 20.08 23.56 -17.98
N TYR A 369 21.08 22.93 -17.36
CA TYR A 369 22.34 23.60 -17.03
C TYR A 369 23.11 24.11 -18.23
N THR A 370 22.99 23.41 -19.36
CA THR A 370 23.64 23.88 -20.58
C THR A 370 23.08 25.22 -21.02
N LEU A 371 21.79 25.52 -20.79
CA LEU A 371 21.20 26.79 -21.20
C LEU A 371 21.17 27.85 -20.08
N LEU A 372 20.97 27.43 -18.82
CA LEU A 372 20.93 28.33 -17.66
C LEU A 372 22.31 28.66 -17.09
N GLY A 373 23.35 27.94 -17.53
CA GLY A 373 24.66 27.95 -16.89
C GLY A 373 24.74 26.99 -15.70
N SER A 374 25.96 26.71 -15.23
CA SER A 374 26.18 25.98 -13.98
C SER A 374 26.91 26.89 -13.01
N ASN A 375 26.35 27.09 -11.80
CA ASN A 375 26.90 27.75 -10.61
C ASN A 375 28.03 28.79 -10.90
N GLY A 376 27.77 29.77 -11.75
CA GLY A 376 28.67 30.88 -12.06
C GLY A 376 29.93 30.59 -12.89
N ALA A 377 30.09 29.39 -13.46
CA ALA A 377 31.28 29.02 -14.26
C ALA A 377 31.07 29.09 -15.78
N GLU A 378 29.83 29.05 -16.26
CA GLU A 378 29.48 29.11 -17.69
C GLU A 378 28.55 30.29 -17.98
N GLU A 379 28.66 30.85 -19.18
CA GLU A 379 27.75 31.90 -19.65
C GLU A 379 26.33 31.32 -19.80
N GLU A 380 25.34 32.03 -19.24
CA GLU A 380 23.91 31.76 -19.41
C GLU A 380 23.46 32.18 -20.81
N ALA A 381 22.42 31.53 -21.35
CA ALA A 381 21.82 31.96 -22.60
C ALA A 381 21.18 33.37 -22.49
N ASP A 382 21.38 34.17 -23.53
CA ASP A 382 20.80 35.50 -23.72
C ASP A 382 19.26 35.51 -23.80
N ALA A 383 18.62 34.34 -23.96
CA ALA A 383 17.18 34.24 -24.17
C ALA A 383 16.40 34.59 -22.90
N ASP A 384 15.33 35.38 -23.05
CA ASP A 384 14.42 35.76 -21.96
C ASP A 384 13.37 34.67 -21.71
N GLU A 385 13.04 33.88 -22.75
CA GLU A 385 12.06 32.81 -22.69
C GLU A 385 12.65 31.49 -23.24
N MET A 386 12.44 30.40 -22.49
CA MET A 386 12.87 29.06 -22.90
C MET A 386 11.71 28.08 -22.78
N CYS A 387 11.46 27.34 -23.86
CA CYS A 387 10.41 26.34 -23.92
C CYS A 387 11.01 24.97 -24.19
N PHE A 388 10.79 24.02 -23.28
CA PHE A 388 11.24 22.64 -23.38
C PHE A 388 10.06 21.72 -23.61
N ILE A 389 10.13 20.87 -24.63
CA ILE A 389 9.08 19.91 -24.99
C ILE A 389 9.71 18.51 -25.06
N PHE A 390 9.30 17.63 -24.16
CA PHE A 390 9.81 16.27 -24.06
C PHE A 390 8.73 15.24 -24.41
N GLU A 391 8.83 14.69 -25.62
CA GLU A 391 7.99 13.60 -26.11
C GLU A 391 8.69 12.25 -25.91
N THR A 392 8.79 11.82 -24.65
CA THR A 392 9.46 10.58 -24.24
C THR A 392 8.68 9.86 -23.15
N CYS A 393 9.01 8.60 -22.90
CA CYS A 393 8.62 7.93 -21.64
C CYS A 393 9.21 8.67 -20.43
N PHE A 394 8.49 8.70 -19.31
CA PHE A 394 8.92 9.31 -18.05
C PHE A 394 9.31 10.79 -18.16
N SER A 395 8.77 11.52 -19.14
CA SER A 395 9.13 12.92 -19.40
C SER A 395 8.77 13.86 -18.25
N GLY A 396 7.81 13.50 -17.36
CA GLY A 396 7.54 14.23 -16.12
C GLY A 396 8.74 14.37 -15.17
N GLN A 397 9.76 13.50 -15.31
CA GLN A 397 11.05 13.66 -14.61
C GLN A 397 11.79 14.95 -15.00
N ALA A 398 11.50 15.54 -16.16
CA ALA A 398 12.06 16.83 -16.57
C ALA A 398 11.59 17.98 -15.67
N ILE A 399 10.32 17.97 -15.25
CA ILE A 399 9.75 18.96 -14.34
C ILE A 399 10.44 18.84 -12.97
N GLU A 400 10.57 17.62 -12.43
CA GLU A 400 11.26 17.39 -11.17
C GLU A 400 12.75 17.81 -11.23
N ALA A 401 13.41 17.53 -12.35
CA ALA A 401 14.79 17.94 -12.55
C ALA A 401 14.95 19.47 -12.56
N PHE A 402 14.02 20.20 -13.17
CA PHE A 402 14.02 21.66 -13.19
C PHE A 402 13.70 22.26 -11.82
N GLU A 403 12.68 21.74 -11.12
CA GLU A 403 12.34 22.18 -9.76
C GLU A 403 13.52 22.01 -8.80
N LYS A 404 14.30 20.93 -8.96
CA LYS A 404 15.53 20.74 -8.19
C LYS A 404 16.59 21.81 -8.51
N ILE A 405 16.77 22.16 -9.79
CA ILE A 405 17.69 23.24 -10.18
C ILE A 405 17.22 24.57 -9.59
N ARG A 406 15.92 24.86 -9.65
CA ARG A 406 15.33 26.07 -9.07
C ARG A 406 15.63 26.18 -7.59
N LEU A 407 15.42 25.11 -6.82
CA LEU A 407 15.73 25.07 -5.39
C LEU A 407 17.24 25.24 -5.10
N GLU A 408 18.11 24.62 -5.91
CA GLU A 408 19.57 24.78 -5.78
C GLU A 408 19.99 26.23 -6.07
N TYR A 409 19.38 26.87 -7.08
CA TYR A 409 19.63 28.28 -7.42
C TYR A 409 19.10 29.22 -6.34
N GLU A 410 17.93 28.95 -5.77
CA GLU A 410 17.39 29.69 -4.63
C GLU A 410 18.30 29.57 -3.39
N GLU A 411 18.84 28.38 -3.12
CA GLU A 411 19.80 28.14 -2.02
C GLU A 411 21.11 28.91 -2.24
N GLU A 412 21.57 29.00 -3.48
CA GLU A 412 22.78 29.74 -3.86
C GLU A 412 22.55 31.24 -4.12
N GLN A 413 21.30 31.73 -3.98
CA GLN A 413 20.89 33.11 -4.29
C GLN A 413 21.19 33.53 -5.74
N ILE A 414 21.11 32.58 -6.68
CA ILE A 414 21.24 32.82 -8.11
C ILE A 414 19.82 33.03 -8.66
N PRO A 415 19.43 34.25 -9.09
CA PRO A 415 18.11 34.46 -9.66
C PRO A 415 18.00 33.74 -11.02
N ILE A 416 16.93 32.98 -11.22
CA ILE A 416 16.51 32.54 -12.56
C ILE A 416 15.58 33.63 -13.10
N ASP A 417 16.12 34.56 -13.89
CA ASP A 417 15.36 35.68 -14.47
C ASP A 417 14.74 35.35 -15.84
N LYS A 418 14.57 34.05 -16.11
CA LYS A 418 14.07 33.50 -17.38
C LYS A 418 12.65 32.97 -17.24
N ASN A 419 11.82 33.21 -18.25
CA ASN A 419 10.51 32.56 -18.35
C ASN A 419 10.69 31.15 -18.93
N ILE A 420 10.47 30.11 -18.11
CA ILE A 420 10.74 28.73 -18.49
C ILE A 420 9.44 27.92 -18.50
N SER A 421 9.11 27.35 -19.65
CA SER A 421 7.97 26.44 -19.82
C SER A 421 8.46 25.04 -20.15
N ILE A 422 7.91 24.03 -19.46
CA ILE A 422 8.28 22.62 -19.65
C ILE A 422 7.01 21.82 -19.94
N PHE A 423 6.98 21.20 -21.12
CA PHE A 423 5.87 20.41 -21.64
C PHE A 423 6.30 18.94 -21.75
N THR A 424 5.53 18.03 -21.16
CA THR A 424 5.89 16.61 -21.06
C THR A 424 4.75 15.73 -21.57
N SER A 425 5.06 14.76 -22.43
CA SER A 425 4.07 13.82 -22.98
C SER A 425 3.64 12.69 -22.04
N SER A 426 4.26 12.56 -20.86
CA SER A 426 3.97 11.49 -19.87
C SER A 426 4.27 11.94 -18.45
N SER A 427 3.64 11.30 -17.46
CA SER A 427 3.97 11.55 -16.05
C SER A 427 5.36 10.99 -15.70
N LYS A 428 5.88 11.35 -14.53
CA LYS A 428 7.19 10.86 -14.04
C LYS A 428 7.26 9.34 -13.83
N ASP A 429 6.11 8.70 -13.62
CA ASP A 429 5.97 7.29 -13.25
C ASP A 429 5.44 6.42 -14.40
N SER A 430 4.98 7.04 -15.49
CA SER A 430 4.41 6.35 -16.64
C SER A 430 5.34 6.39 -17.85
N THR A 431 5.36 5.30 -18.62
CA THR A 431 5.77 5.40 -20.01
C THR A 431 4.74 6.24 -20.76
N SER A 432 5.13 6.93 -21.84
CA SER A 432 4.18 7.59 -22.74
C SER A 432 3.21 6.60 -23.42
N SER A 433 3.45 5.29 -23.26
CA SER A 433 2.59 4.17 -23.62
C SER A 433 1.71 3.64 -22.48
N GLY A 434 1.67 4.29 -21.32
CA GLY A 434 0.95 3.85 -20.12
C GLY A 434 -0.56 3.73 -20.29
N ILE A 435 -1.11 4.34 -21.34
CA ILE A 435 -2.43 3.95 -21.83
C ILE A 435 -2.23 2.91 -22.93
N LYS A 436 -2.49 1.65 -22.60
CA LYS A 436 -2.37 0.51 -23.51
C LYS A 436 -3.05 0.84 -24.86
N PRO A 437 -2.31 0.83 -25.99
CA PRO A 437 -2.86 1.18 -27.31
C PRO A 437 -4.04 0.29 -27.74
N GLU A 438 -4.12 -0.90 -27.15
CA GLU A 438 -5.18 -1.90 -27.25
C GLU A 438 -6.59 -1.30 -27.03
N ASN A 439 -6.72 -0.33 -26.12
CA ASN A 439 -8.01 0.27 -25.75
C ASN A 439 -8.47 1.41 -26.66
N PHE A 440 -7.67 1.78 -27.66
CA PHE A 440 -7.96 2.93 -28.51
C PHE A 440 -8.04 2.62 -30.00
N GLY A 441 -7.90 1.36 -30.43
CA GLY A 441 -7.82 1.01 -31.85
C GLY A 441 -6.57 1.56 -32.57
N PHE A 442 -5.62 2.17 -31.83
CA PHE A 442 -4.30 2.51 -32.34
C PHE A 442 -3.38 1.31 -32.10
N ASN A 443 -3.30 0.38 -33.05
CA ASN A 443 -2.33 -0.74 -32.91
C ASN A 443 -0.86 -0.30 -33.07
N GLN A 444 -0.57 1.00 -33.17
CA GLN A 444 0.75 1.51 -33.49
C GLN A 444 1.09 2.79 -32.71
N GLY A 445 2.08 2.71 -31.81
CA GLY A 445 2.46 3.73 -30.82
C GLY A 445 3.14 4.99 -31.36
N GLY A 446 2.44 5.75 -32.20
CA GLY A 446 2.86 7.08 -32.63
C GLY A 446 2.71 8.14 -31.53
N GLY A 447 3.48 9.22 -31.62
CA GLY A 447 3.52 10.31 -30.65
C GLY A 447 2.21 11.10 -30.56
N VAL A 448 1.29 10.66 -29.70
CA VAL A 448 -0.04 11.29 -29.47
C VAL A 448 0.09 12.79 -29.14
N TYR A 449 1.23 13.20 -28.57
CA TYR A 449 1.47 14.54 -28.07
C TYR A 449 1.84 15.55 -29.19
N SER A 450 2.74 15.20 -30.10
CA SER A 450 3.05 16.03 -31.27
C SER A 450 1.87 16.18 -32.22
N PHE A 451 1.05 15.12 -32.35
CA PHE A 451 -0.20 15.13 -33.11
C PHE A 451 -1.28 16.01 -32.49
N GLY A 452 -1.48 15.90 -31.17
CA GLY A 452 -2.41 16.77 -30.46
C GLY A 452 -2.02 18.24 -30.59
N MET A 453 -0.73 18.57 -30.42
CA MET A 453 -0.26 19.95 -30.59
C MET A 453 -0.49 20.44 -32.02
N HIS A 454 -0.20 19.61 -33.03
CA HIS A 454 -0.50 19.95 -34.43
C HIS A 454 -1.98 20.23 -34.65
N ALA A 455 -2.85 19.33 -34.21
CA ALA A 455 -4.29 19.52 -34.36
C ALA A 455 -4.80 20.77 -33.63
N SER A 456 -4.14 21.17 -32.55
CA SER A 456 -4.53 22.32 -31.73
C SER A 456 -4.11 23.63 -32.41
N PHE A 457 -2.91 23.72 -32.99
CA PHE A 457 -2.49 24.87 -33.81
C PHE A 457 -3.28 25.07 -35.12
N TYR A 458 -4.17 24.14 -35.45
CA TYR A 458 -5.07 24.17 -36.60
C TYR A 458 -6.55 24.11 -36.17
N ASP A 459 -6.87 24.43 -34.90
CA ASP A 459 -8.25 24.70 -34.46
C ASP A 459 -8.42 26.09 -33.83
N THR A 460 -9.27 26.93 -34.42
CA THR A 460 -9.63 28.25 -33.88
C THR A 460 -10.24 28.18 -32.48
N GLY A 461 -10.86 27.05 -32.11
CA GLY A 461 -11.42 26.85 -30.77
C GLY A 461 -10.37 26.69 -29.66
N THR A 462 -9.10 26.53 -30.03
CA THR A 462 -7.97 26.47 -29.09
C THR A 462 -7.44 27.85 -28.69
N ASP A 463 -7.67 28.88 -29.52
CA ASP A 463 -7.26 30.26 -29.25
C ASP A 463 -8.17 30.87 -28.16
N GLN A 464 -7.79 30.71 -26.89
CA GLN A 464 -8.59 31.20 -25.77
C GLN A 464 -8.48 32.72 -25.64
N ASN A 465 -7.35 33.29 -26.07
CA ASN A 465 -7.08 34.72 -25.99
C ASN A 465 -7.64 35.53 -27.17
N GLN A 466 -8.12 34.85 -28.22
CA GLN A 466 -8.65 35.44 -29.46
C GLN A 466 -7.66 36.38 -30.17
N ASP A 467 -6.37 36.18 -29.96
CA ASP A 467 -5.31 37.01 -30.53
C ASP A 467 -4.79 36.45 -31.87
N SER A 468 -5.41 35.37 -32.37
CA SER A 468 -5.01 34.64 -33.56
C SER A 468 -3.60 34.03 -33.45
N CYS A 469 -3.10 33.80 -32.23
CA CYS A 469 -1.85 33.11 -31.97
C CYS A 469 -2.05 32.12 -30.80
N ILE A 470 -2.14 30.84 -31.13
CA ILE A 470 -2.21 29.79 -30.12
C ILE A 470 -0.82 29.66 -29.48
N THR A 471 -0.76 29.83 -28.17
CA THR A 471 0.43 29.55 -27.38
C THR A 471 0.68 28.05 -27.28
N LEU A 472 1.91 27.64 -26.96
CA LEU A 472 2.18 26.21 -26.70
C LEU A 472 1.39 25.67 -25.50
N GLU A 473 1.08 26.53 -24.52
CA GLU A 473 0.24 26.20 -23.37
C GLU A 473 -1.20 25.92 -23.81
N GLU A 474 -1.81 26.80 -24.60
CA GLU A 474 -3.15 26.56 -25.16
C GLU A 474 -3.19 25.31 -26.04
N ALA A 475 -2.18 25.10 -26.89
CA ALA A 475 -2.07 23.91 -27.72
C ALA A 475 -1.91 22.63 -26.88
N HIS A 476 -1.16 22.71 -25.78
CA HIS A 476 -0.98 21.61 -24.84
C HIS A 476 -2.27 21.26 -24.12
N ASP A 477 -2.97 22.25 -23.59
CA ASP A 477 -4.20 22.04 -22.84
C ASP A 477 -5.33 21.53 -23.73
N ALA A 478 -5.43 22.04 -24.97
CA ALA A 478 -6.35 21.50 -25.96
C ALA A 478 -6.01 20.05 -26.34
N THR A 479 -4.72 19.71 -26.41
CA THR A 479 -4.27 18.33 -26.64
C THR A 479 -4.71 17.40 -25.51
N LEU A 480 -4.51 17.81 -24.25
CA LEU A 480 -4.93 17.02 -23.09
C LEU A 480 -6.46 16.87 -23.06
N ARG A 481 -7.19 17.96 -23.30
CA ARG A 481 -8.67 17.96 -23.34
C ARG A 481 -9.23 17.06 -24.44
N ARG A 482 -8.65 17.06 -25.63
CA ARG A 482 -9.09 16.19 -26.74
C ARG A 482 -8.77 14.73 -26.49
N ASN A 483 -7.58 14.42 -25.99
CA ASN A 483 -7.25 13.06 -25.58
C ASN A 483 -8.23 12.55 -24.52
N TRP A 484 -8.69 13.43 -23.64
CA TRP A 484 -9.69 13.15 -22.62
C TRP A 484 -11.11 12.92 -23.18
N GLU A 485 -11.57 13.75 -24.09
CA GLU A 485 -12.87 13.58 -24.77
C GLU A 485 -12.94 12.27 -25.57
N MET A 486 -11.83 11.88 -26.21
CA MET A 486 -11.75 10.60 -26.92
C MET A 486 -11.81 9.38 -26.00
N VAL A 487 -11.29 9.46 -24.77
CA VAL A 487 -11.44 8.40 -23.75
C VAL A 487 -12.91 8.27 -23.33
N LYS A 488 -13.58 9.41 -23.11
CA LYS A 488 -15.00 9.49 -22.75
C LYS A 488 -15.91 8.86 -23.80
N GLU A 489 -15.64 9.08 -25.09
CA GLU A 489 -16.45 8.54 -26.18
C GLU A 489 -16.28 7.02 -26.38
N LYS A 490 -15.09 6.47 -26.11
CA LYS A 490 -14.78 5.05 -26.35
C LYS A 490 -15.12 4.11 -25.19
N ASP A 491 -15.09 4.60 -23.95
CA ASP A 491 -15.33 3.77 -22.76
C ASP A 491 -16.09 4.54 -21.66
N PRO A 492 -17.42 4.71 -21.80
CA PRO A 492 -18.24 5.46 -20.85
C PRO A 492 -18.26 4.88 -19.43
N GLN A 493 -17.99 3.58 -19.27
CA GLN A 493 -17.92 2.92 -17.96
C GLN A 493 -16.59 3.20 -17.24
N LYS A 494 -15.47 3.33 -17.95
CA LYS A 494 -14.25 3.92 -17.36
C LYS A 494 -14.41 5.41 -17.07
N TYR A 495 -15.25 6.12 -17.83
CA TYR A 495 -15.57 7.53 -17.58
C TYR A 495 -16.32 7.75 -16.27
N GLU A 496 -17.22 6.83 -15.88
CA GLU A 496 -17.84 6.83 -14.53
C GLU A 496 -16.82 6.62 -13.40
N TYR A 497 -15.56 6.26 -13.69
CA TYR A 497 -14.62 5.85 -12.65
C TYR A 497 -13.56 6.88 -12.22
N ARG A 498 -13.08 7.86 -13.03
CA ARG A 498 -11.79 8.53 -12.67
C ARG A 498 -11.48 9.99 -13.10
N GLY A 499 -12.38 10.97 -13.18
CA GLY A 499 -11.81 12.34 -13.10
C GLY A 499 -12.64 13.59 -13.35
N HIS A 500 -13.56 13.63 -14.31
CA HIS A 500 -14.22 14.91 -14.65
C HIS A 500 -15.40 15.23 -13.72
N GLU A 501 -16.19 14.22 -13.38
CA GLU A 501 -17.24 14.37 -12.35
C GLU A 501 -16.59 14.66 -10.99
N LEU A 502 -15.49 13.97 -10.66
CA LEU A 502 -14.70 14.26 -9.46
C LEU A 502 -14.10 15.68 -9.49
N ALA A 503 -13.48 16.14 -10.59
CA ALA A 503 -12.92 17.49 -10.66
C ALA A 503 -13.99 18.60 -10.53
N GLN A 504 -15.17 18.42 -11.16
CA GLN A 504 -16.28 19.36 -10.99
C GLN A 504 -16.87 19.32 -9.57
N ILE A 505 -16.93 18.13 -8.97
CA ILE A 505 -17.30 17.93 -7.58
C ILE A 505 -16.27 18.61 -6.67
N GLU A 506 -14.98 18.43 -6.92
CA GLU A 506 -13.87 19.04 -6.18
C GLU A 506 -13.96 20.57 -6.21
N GLU A 507 -14.12 21.16 -7.40
CA GLU A 507 -14.30 22.61 -7.56
C GLU A 507 -15.57 23.10 -6.83
N SER A 508 -16.69 22.39 -6.97
CA SER A 508 -17.95 22.74 -6.29
C SER A 508 -17.85 22.63 -4.77
N ILE A 509 -17.11 21.63 -4.25
CA ILE A 509 -16.83 21.48 -2.81
C ILE A 509 -15.98 22.64 -2.34
N ILE A 510 -14.88 22.95 -3.03
CA ILE A 510 -13.98 24.03 -2.63
C ILE A 510 -14.72 25.36 -2.63
N ASP A 511 -15.53 25.64 -3.65
CA ASP A 511 -16.36 26.85 -3.71
C ASP A 511 -17.38 26.92 -2.57
N GLU A 512 -18.07 25.81 -2.26
CA GLU A 512 -19.05 25.77 -1.17
C GLU A 512 -18.39 25.91 0.21
N LEU A 513 -17.23 25.28 0.42
CA LEU A 513 -16.44 25.42 1.65
C LEU A 513 -15.89 26.85 1.78
N CYS A 514 -15.38 27.44 0.71
CA CYS A 514 -14.90 28.82 0.70
C CYS A 514 -16.04 29.82 0.96
N SER A 515 -17.21 29.58 0.37
CA SER A 515 -18.43 30.37 0.61
C SER A 515 -18.90 30.28 2.07
N SER A 516 -18.86 29.08 2.65
CA SER A 516 -19.37 28.81 4.00
C SER A 516 -18.40 29.23 5.12
N TYR A 517 -17.09 29.06 4.93
CA TYR A 517 -16.08 29.24 5.99
C TYR A 517 -15.00 30.30 5.67
N GLY A 518 -14.97 30.80 4.43
CA GLY A 518 -13.98 31.75 3.92
C GLY A 518 -12.70 31.09 3.40
N ASP A 519 -12.15 31.62 2.31
CA ASP A 519 -10.98 31.10 1.59
C ASP A 519 -9.79 30.79 2.51
N SER A 520 -9.51 31.66 3.48
CA SER A 520 -8.38 31.50 4.40
C SER A 520 -8.51 30.29 5.32
N ALA A 521 -9.73 29.89 5.67
CA ALA A 521 -9.95 28.72 6.51
C ALA A 521 -9.75 27.43 5.70
N VAL A 522 -10.27 27.39 4.46
CA VAL A 522 -10.14 26.23 3.55
C VAL A 522 -8.68 26.00 3.15
N LEU A 523 -7.93 27.06 2.84
CA LEU A 523 -6.49 26.98 2.54
C LEU A 523 -5.64 26.43 3.70
N GLY A 524 -6.13 26.50 4.94
CA GLY A 524 -5.49 25.94 6.13
C GLY A 524 -5.95 24.53 6.52
N SER A 525 -6.91 23.96 5.78
CA SER A 525 -7.55 22.68 6.07
C SER A 525 -7.08 21.55 5.16
N MET A 526 -7.32 20.29 5.55
CA MET A 526 -7.19 19.12 4.67
C MET A 526 -8.60 18.65 4.29
N VAL A 527 -8.92 18.77 3.01
CA VAL A 527 -10.23 18.39 2.44
C VAL A 527 -10.11 17.01 1.82
N ASN A 528 -10.89 16.05 2.32
CA ASN A 528 -10.91 14.66 1.88
C ASN A 528 -12.24 14.32 1.22
N LEU A 529 -12.21 13.77 0.01
CA LEU A 529 -13.33 13.17 -0.70
C LEU A 529 -13.09 11.67 -0.86
N TYR A 530 -14.07 10.87 -0.45
CA TYR A 530 -14.06 9.46 -0.81
C TYR A 530 -14.26 9.35 -2.32
N PRO A 531 -13.33 8.72 -3.06
CA PRO A 531 -13.30 8.79 -4.52
C PRO A 531 -14.42 7.98 -5.18
N HIS A 532 -15.19 7.23 -4.41
CA HIS A 532 -16.29 6.40 -4.90
C HIS A 532 -17.64 6.94 -4.46
N ARG A 533 -18.61 6.87 -5.36
CA ARG A 533 -20.00 7.11 -5.03
C ARG A 533 -20.45 6.08 -3.99
N ILE A 534 -21.07 6.58 -2.91
CA ILE A 534 -21.65 5.75 -1.87
C ILE A 534 -23.11 5.51 -2.21
N ASP A 535 -23.50 4.23 -2.30
CA ASP A 535 -24.89 3.86 -2.57
C ASP A 535 -25.80 4.23 -1.39
N SER A 536 -27.08 4.50 -1.69
CA SER A 536 -28.11 4.76 -0.68
C SER A 536 -28.19 3.62 0.34
N VAL A 537 -28.45 3.95 1.61
CA VAL A 537 -28.54 3.04 2.76
C VAL A 537 -27.16 2.64 3.33
N ILE A 538 -26.23 3.59 3.42
CA ILE A 538 -24.95 3.43 4.13
C ILE A 538 -24.90 4.39 5.32
N ARG A 539 -24.28 3.92 6.41
CA ARG A 539 -24.19 4.65 7.66
C ARG A 539 -22.77 5.19 7.82
N VAL A 540 -22.67 6.50 7.97
CA VAL A 540 -21.42 7.19 8.30
C VAL A 540 -21.47 7.52 9.79
N GLN A 541 -20.42 7.17 10.52
CA GLN A 541 -20.33 7.41 11.97
C GLN A 541 -19.07 8.23 12.25
N SER A 542 -19.05 9.07 13.28
CA SER A 542 -17.78 9.56 13.81
C SER A 542 -17.02 8.42 14.48
N PHE A 543 -15.68 8.53 14.51
CA PHE A 543 -14.83 7.51 15.11
C PHE A 543 -15.19 7.18 16.57
N ASP A 544 -15.64 8.17 17.33
CA ASP A 544 -16.09 8.01 18.71
C ASP A 544 -17.58 7.65 18.86
N GLU A 545 -18.26 7.38 17.74
CA GLU A 545 -19.70 7.09 17.65
C GLU A 545 -20.63 8.19 18.21
N SER A 546 -20.11 9.40 18.48
CA SER A 546 -20.90 10.53 19.00
C SER A 546 -21.83 11.16 17.95
N PHE A 547 -21.53 10.94 16.67
CA PHE A 547 -22.31 11.43 15.54
C PHE A 547 -22.57 10.30 14.54
N GLU A 548 -23.80 10.24 14.02
CA GLU A 548 -24.19 9.28 12.99
C GLU A 548 -25.01 9.99 11.91
N LEU A 549 -24.68 9.68 10.66
CA LEU A 549 -25.32 10.17 9.45
C LEU A 549 -25.71 8.99 8.57
N ASN A 550 -27.02 8.85 8.31
CA ASN A 550 -27.54 7.82 7.41
C ASN A 550 -27.74 8.44 6.02
N LEU A 551 -27.02 7.92 5.02
CA LEU A 551 -27.12 8.38 3.64
C LEU A 551 -28.32 7.72 2.97
N GLU A 552 -29.41 8.45 2.79
CA GLU A 552 -30.66 7.92 2.20
C GLU A 552 -30.66 7.91 0.66
N LEU A 553 -29.70 8.61 0.04
CA LEU A 553 -29.58 8.78 -1.41
C LEU A 553 -28.16 8.44 -1.85
N ASN A 554 -28.00 8.06 -3.12
CA ASN A 554 -26.67 7.86 -3.70
C ASN A 554 -25.92 9.19 -3.64
N SER A 555 -24.79 9.20 -2.92
CA SER A 555 -24.09 10.42 -2.58
C SER A 555 -22.59 10.26 -2.71
N TYR A 556 -21.88 11.36 -2.96
CA TYR A 556 -20.46 11.45 -2.65
C TYR A 556 -20.31 11.93 -1.21
N PHE A 557 -19.30 11.41 -0.53
CA PHE A 557 -19.05 11.73 0.87
C PHE A 557 -17.61 12.18 1.03
N GLY A 558 -17.42 13.22 1.83
CA GLY A 558 -16.11 13.65 2.25
C GLY A 558 -16.14 14.33 3.60
N TRP A 559 -14.98 14.77 4.05
CA TRP A 559 -14.84 15.48 5.29
C TRP A 559 -13.67 16.46 5.24
N VAL A 560 -13.78 17.53 6.02
CA VAL A 560 -12.77 18.57 6.16
C VAL A 560 -12.14 18.46 7.54
N ASP A 561 -10.84 18.24 7.53
CA ASP A 561 -10.01 18.42 8.70
C ASP A 561 -9.58 19.89 8.80
N TRP A 562 -10.24 20.67 9.64
CA TRP A 562 -9.93 22.10 9.84
C TRP A 562 -8.58 22.35 10.50
N LEU A 563 -8.01 21.35 11.16
CA LEU A 563 -6.79 21.48 11.95
C LEU A 563 -5.89 20.27 11.66
N PRO A 564 -5.43 20.04 10.41
CA PRO A 564 -4.77 18.79 9.99
C PRO A 564 -3.47 18.48 10.75
N GLN A 565 -2.93 19.47 11.45
CA GLN A 565 -1.76 19.34 12.32
C GLN A 565 -2.08 18.78 13.72
N SER A 566 -3.34 18.84 14.16
CA SER A 566 -3.80 18.26 15.43
C SER A 566 -4.07 16.76 15.26
N ARG A 567 -3.67 15.93 16.22
CA ARG A 567 -3.69 14.47 16.04
C ARG A 567 -5.06 13.81 16.29
N PHE A 568 -5.83 14.26 17.28
CA PHE A 568 -7.09 13.61 17.70
C PHE A 568 -8.10 14.61 18.29
N GLY A 569 -9.39 14.26 18.24
CA GLY A 569 -10.48 14.90 19.01
C GLY A 569 -10.70 16.37 18.68
N LYS A 570 -10.89 16.69 17.41
CA LYS A 570 -11.08 18.06 16.92
C LYS A 570 -12.31 18.13 16.00
N PRO A 571 -13.04 19.25 16.02
CA PRO A 571 -14.20 19.42 15.16
C PRO A 571 -13.76 19.32 13.69
N VAL A 572 -14.35 18.37 12.99
CA VAL A 572 -14.30 18.23 11.54
C VAL A 572 -15.67 18.59 10.97
N THR A 573 -15.71 18.84 9.67
CA THR A 573 -16.98 19.00 8.94
C THR A 573 -17.15 17.83 7.99
N TYR A 574 -18.24 17.09 8.09
CA TYR A 574 -18.59 16.13 7.03
C TYR A 574 -19.36 16.86 5.95
N TYR A 575 -19.18 16.43 4.70
CA TYR A 575 -19.99 16.91 3.61
C TYR A 575 -20.51 15.75 2.78
N VAL A 576 -21.75 15.89 2.33
CA VAL A 576 -22.45 14.93 1.48
C VAL A 576 -22.90 15.66 0.24
N ILE A 577 -22.71 15.05 -0.93
CA ILE A 577 -23.11 15.60 -2.21
C ILE A 577 -24.09 14.62 -2.82
N ASP A 578 -25.32 15.05 -3.00
CA ASP A 578 -26.32 14.24 -3.67
C ASP A 578 -25.90 14.00 -5.13
N ALA A 579 -25.73 12.75 -5.52
CA ALA A 579 -25.18 12.40 -6.84
C ALA A 579 -26.13 12.70 -8.00
N GLN A 580 -27.41 13.01 -7.74
CA GLN A 580 -28.39 13.36 -8.78
C GLN A 580 -28.53 14.86 -8.98
N THR A 581 -28.49 15.63 -7.89
CA THR A 581 -28.77 17.06 -7.87
C THR A 581 -27.51 17.92 -7.77
N GLY A 582 -26.40 17.35 -7.28
CA GLY A 582 -25.18 18.09 -6.94
C GLY A 582 -25.33 18.96 -5.69
N GLU A 583 -26.44 18.89 -4.95
CA GLU A 583 -26.63 19.65 -3.72
C GLU A 583 -25.65 19.16 -2.64
N ILE A 584 -24.95 20.11 -2.00
CA ILE A 584 -23.96 19.86 -0.95
C ILE A 584 -24.59 20.13 0.42
N ALA A 585 -24.53 19.15 1.31
CA ALA A 585 -24.94 19.28 2.71
C ALA A 585 -23.71 19.21 3.62
N LEU A 586 -23.55 20.19 4.51
CA LEU A 586 -22.45 20.29 5.46
C LEU A 586 -22.91 19.94 6.88
N TYR A 587 -22.11 19.17 7.60
CA TYR A 587 -22.36 18.75 8.98
C TYR A 587 -21.15 19.12 9.85
N ASP A 588 -21.29 20.20 10.60
CA ASP A 588 -20.20 20.83 11.35
C ASP A 588 -19.98 20.26 12.75
N SER A 589 -18.79 20.57 13.28
CA SER A 589 -18.44 20.35 14.69
C SER A 589 -18.50 18.89 15.12
N ILE A 590 -18.22 17.97 14.18
CA ILE A 590 -18.18 16.55 14.46
C ILE A 590 -16.86 16.25 15.17
N PRO A 591 -16.82 15.62 16.35
CA PRO A 591 -15.61 15.60 17.16
C PRO A 591 -14.45 14.76 16.58
N PHE A 592 -14.74 13.88 15.63
CA PHE A 592 -13.77 12.99 15.01
C PHE A 592 -14.05 12.76 13.53
N TRP A 593 -13.04 12.24 12.82
CA TRP A 593 -13.13 11.82 11.43
C TRP A 593 -14.13 10.65 11.24
N PRO A 594 -14.62 10.42 10.01
CA PRO A 594 -15.63 9.42 9.76
C PRO A 594 -15.10 7.98 9.73
N ILE A 595 -15.97 7.05 10.11
CA ILE A 595 -15.91 5.61 9.82
C ILE A 595 -17.14 5.27 8.99
N ILE A 596 -16.99 4.38 8.02
CA ILE A 596 -18.10 3.84 7.22
C ILE A 596 -18.09 2.31 7.43
N PRO A 597 -18.81 1.78 8.44
CA PRO A 597 -18.72 0.37 8.83
C PRO A 597 -19.02 -0.61 7.70
N GLU A 598 -19.88 -0.20 6.76
CA GLU A 598 -20.29 -1.01 5.62
C GLU A 598 -19.24 -1.03 4.48
N ILE A 599 -18.18 -0.23 4.57
CA ILE A 599 -17.04 -0.20 3.65
C ILE A 599 -15.76 -0.57 4.43
N PRO A 600 -15.41 -1.87 4.53
CA PRO A 600 -14.33 -2.35 5.41
C PRO A 600 -12.95 -1.76 5.12
N ASP A 601 -12.71 -1.32 3.88
CA ASP A 601 -11.45 -0.74 3.42
C ASP A 601 -11.46 0.80 3.43
N TYR A 602 -12.51 1.43 3.97
CA TYR A 602 -12.55 2.89 4.08
C TYR A 602 -11.47 3.40 5.04
N ASN A 603 -10.59 4.26 4.52
CA ASN A 603 -9.57 4.95 5.30
C ASN A 603 -9.78 6.46 5.14
N ALA A 604 -10.16 7.14 6.22
CA ALA A 604 -10.40 8.58 6.23
C ALA A 604 -9.18 9.42 5.81
N PHE A 605 -7.98 8.85 5.86
CA PHE A 605 -6.70 9.50 5.56
C PHE A 605 -6.02 8.93 4.30
N ASP A 606 -6.77 8.30 3.40
CA ASP A 606 -6.21 7.84 2.14
C ASP A 606 -5.77 9.04 1.28
N SER A 607 -4.49 9.06 0.90
CA SER A 607 -3.88 10.07 0.05
C SER A 607 -4.58 10.26 -1.31
N ILE A 608 -5.28 9.22 -1.80
CA ILE A 608 -6.03 9.29 -3.06
C ILE A 608 -7.28 10.17 -2.93
N GLY A 609 -7.80 10.35 -1.72
CA GLY A 609 -9.00 11.16 -1.47
C GLY A 609 -8.71 12.61 -1.09
N ILE A 610 -7.45 13.04 -0.95
CA ILE A 610 -7.13 14.42 -0.52
C ILE A 610 -7.27 15.37 -1.71
N ILE A 611 -8.30 16.24 -1.69
CA ILE A 611 -8.57 17.24 -2.73
C ILE A 611 -7.71 18.49 -2.53
N SER A 612 -7.59 18.93 -1.29
CA SER A 612 -6.85 20.12 -0.91
C SER A 612 -6.12 19.86 0.40
N SER A 613 -4.86 20.27 0.46
CA SER A 613 -4.08 20.25 1.69
C SER A 613 -3.38 21.61 1.84
N PRO A 614 -3.12 22.06 3.07
CA PRO A 614 -2.50 23.36 3.26
C PRO A 614 -1.13 23.36 2.59
N PRO A 615 -0.74 24.43 1.88
CA PRO A 615 0.64 24.57 1.44
C PRO A 615 1.52 24.48 2.69
N LEU A 616 2.42 23.49 2.72
CA LEU A 616 3.35 23.30 3.82
C LEU A 616 4.15 24.58 3.98
N LEU A 617 3.79 25.40 4.97
CA LEU A 617 4.60 26.52 5.41
C LEU A 617 6.03 26.00 5.56
N SER A 618 6.96 26.61 4.82
CA SER A 618 8.35 26.16 4.71
C SER A 618 9.13 26.29 6.03
N ASN A 619 8.50 26.79 7.08
CA ASN A 619 8.81 26.49 8.47
C ASN A 619 7.50 26.08 9.16
N PRO A 620 7.46 25.01 9.97
CA PRO A 620 6.42 24.94 10.98
C PRO A 620 6.60 26.20 11.83
N ASP A 621 5.63 27.11 11.75
CA ASP A 621 5.55 28.19 12.73
C ASP A 621 5.50 27.47 14.10
N PRO A 622 6.45 27.70 15.03
CA PRO A 622 6.50 27.01 16.32
C PRO A 622 5.29 27.29 17.23
N THR A 623 4.24 27.92 16.72
CA THR A 623 3.04 28.33 17.44
C THR A 623 1.77 27.65 16.94
N VAL A 624 1.84 26.47 16.32
CA VAL A 624 0.63 25.66 16.11
C VAL A 624 0.05 25.32 17.47
N GLU A 625 -1.04 26.00 17.83
CA GLU A 625 -1.85 25.73 19.02
C GLU A 625 -2.38 24.29 18.92
N THR A 626 -1.60 23.35 19.47
CA THR A 626 -2.14 22.13 20.07
C THR A 626 -3.23 22.53 21.05
N VAL A 627 -4.18 21.64 21.35
CA VAL A 627 -5.25 21.88 22.35
C VAL A 627 -4.62 22.21 23.72
N PHE A 628 -4.27 23.48 23.92
CA PHE A 628 -3.94 24.08 25.18
C PHE A 628 -5.25 24.71 25.67
N GLU A 629 -5.94 24.05 26.58
CA GLU A 629 -6.27 24.84 27.76
C GLU A 629 -4.92 25.21 28.36
N GLU A 630 -4.67 26.49 28.65
CA GLU A 630 -3.46 26.97 29.33
C GLU A 630 -3.08 25.96 30.43
N ALA A 631 -2.08 25.14 30.14
CA ALA A 631 -1.65 24.12 31.07
C ALA A 631 -1.05 24.87 32.25
N ILE A 632 -1.72 24.80 33.39
CA ILE A 632 -1.13 25.20 34.66
C ILE A 632 0.21 24.46 34.73
N PRO A 633 1.35 25.15 34.85
CA PRO A 633 2.66 24.50 34.83
C PRO A 633 2.66 23.39 35.88
N ALA A 634 2.75 22.14 35.42
CA ALA A 634 2.85 21.02 36.32
C ALA A 634 4.10 21.23 37.21
N PRO A 635 4.02 20.95 38.53
CA PRO A 635 5.17 21.11 39.40
C PRO A 635 6.37 20.36 38.84
N THR A 636 7.54 20.99 38.92
CA THR A 636 8.79 20.49 38.33
C THR A 636 9.06 19.07 38.80
N ARG A 637 9.00 18.10 37.88
CA ARG A 637 9.42 16.70 38.13
C ARG A 637 10.96 16.63 38.09
N ASP A 638 11.62 17.37 38.98
CA ASP A 638 13.09 17.52 39.02
C ASP A 638 13.85 16.18 39.16
N SER A 639 13.15 15.09 39.48
CA SER A 639 13.72 13.74 39.57
C SER A 639 13.54 12.86 38.33
N VAL A 640 13.12 13.42 37.19
CA VAL A 640 12.90 12.68 35.94
C VAL A 640 13.74 13.29 34.82
N CYS A 641 14.43 12.44 34.05
CA CYS A 641 15.21 12.85 32.89
C CYS A 641 14.83 12.01 31.67
N ALA A 642 14.86 12.61 30.49
CA ALA A 642 14.80 11.91 29.22
C ALA A 642 16.12 12.03 28.45
N LEU A 643 16.56 10.93 27.85
CA LEU A 643 17.73 10.83 26.99
C LEU A 643 17.25 10.44 25.60
N LEU A 644 17.34 11.35 24.64
CA LEU A 644 16.86 11.14 23.26
C LEU A 644 18.08 11.06 22.35
N ILE A 645 18.37 9.87 21.85
CA ILE A 645 19.64 9.57 21.16
C ILE A 645 19.35 9.10 19.74
N SER A 646 19.91 9.76 18.73
CA SER A 646 19.94 9.19 17.38
C SER A 646 21.31 8.63 17.05
N GLY A 647 21.29 7.49 16.35
CA GLY A 647 22.48 6.96 15.71
C GLY A 647 22.97 7.85 14.57
N ASN A 648 24.11 7.49 13.99
CA ASN A 648 24.67 8.15 12.83
C ASN A 648 24.52 7.26 11.58
N ASP A 649 23.91 7.76 10.51
CA ASP A 649 23.93 7.11 9.20
C ASP A 649 24.60 7.99 8.14
N PRO A 650 25.93 7.90 7.98
CA PRO A 650 26.66 8.71 7.01
C PRO A 650 26.35 8.33 5.55
N ARG A 651 25.66 7.21 5.31
CA ARG A 651 25.44 6.66 3.95
C ARG A 651 24.17 7.17 3.30
N ALA A 652 23.21 7.70 4.08
CA ALA A 652 21.91 8.07 3.57
C ALA A 652 21.32 9.24 4.37
N LEU A 653 21.51 10.47 3.86
CA LEU A 653 20.93 11.69 4.45
C LEU A 653 19.44 11.55 4.76
N GLY A 654 18.68 10.84 3.91
CA GLY A 654 17.26 10.61 4.14
C GLY A 654 16.92 9.71 5.33
N LYS A 655 17.81 8.80 5.76
CA LYS A 655 17.61 7.98 6.96
C LYS A 655 18.01 8.74 8.21
N GLN A 656 19.10 9.50 8.14
CA GLN A 656 19.51 10.38 9.22
C GLN A 656 18.41 11.40 9.56
N LYS A 657 17.81 12.03 8.54
CA LYS A 657 16.64 12.90 8.72
C LYS A 657 15.43 12.19 9.35
N ALA A 658 15.23 10.91 9.06
CA ALA A 658 14.16 10.13 9.69
C ALA A 658 14.41 9.99 11.20
N PHE A 659 15.64 9.63 11.58
CA PHE A 659 16.03 9.51 12.99
C PHE A 659 15.84 10.83 13.75
N GLU A 660 16.25 11.94 13.14
CA GLU A 660 16.08 13.28 13.71
C GLU A 660 14.60 13.66 13.84
N SER A 661 13.78 13.31 12.85
CA SER A 661 12.33 13.53 12.90
C SER A 661 11.67 12.72 14.02
N ASP A 662 12.11 11.48 14.24
CA ASP A 662 11.62 10.66 15.35
C ASP A 662 12.03 11.23 16.71
N LEU A 663 13.27 11.73 16.86
CA LEU A 663 13.70 12.41 18.09
C LEU A 663 12.83 13.63 18.40
N ASP A 664 12.57 14.47 17.41
CA ASP A 664 11.73 15.67 17.56
C ASP A 664 10.30 15.31 17.95
N ILE A 665 9.70 14.30 17.31
CA ILE A 665 8.35 13.85 17.68
C ILE A 665 8.34 13.29 19.10
N PHE A 666 9.32 12.46 19.47
CA PHE A 666 9.41 11.90 20.82
C PHE A 666 9.58 13.00 21.87
N LYS A 667 10.43 14.00 21.60
CA LYS A 667 10.62 15.18 22.45
C LYS A 667 9.32 15.95 22.64
N LYS A 668 8.61 16.25 21.55
CA LYS A 668 7.30 16.93 21.59
C LYS A 668 6.29 16.13 22.41
N ASN A 669 6.26 14.81 22.27
CA ASN A 669 5.37 13.95 23.06
C ASN A 669 5.69 13.98 24.56
N LEU A 670 6.97 14.06 24.92
CA LEU A 670 7.38 14.18 26.32
C LEU A 670 7.07 15.54 26.94
N ILE A 671 7.04 16.63 26.15
CA ILE A 671 6.81 18.00 26.63
C ILE A 671 5.33 18.38 26.58
N LEU A 672 4.68 18.19 25.42
CA LEU A 672 3.44 18.88 25.04
C LEU A 672 2.18 18.04 25.23
N GLU A 673 2.27 16.72 25.13
CA GLU A 673 1.07 15.89 25.07
C GLU A 673 0.33 15.85 26.40
N LYS A 674 -0.99 16.05 26.35
CA LYS A 674 -1.88 16.05 27.53
C LYS A 674 -1.74 14.77 28.33
N LEU A 675 -1.58 13.65 27.62
CA LEU A 675 -1.42 12.31 28.17
C LEU A 675 0.05 11.87 28.25
N GLY A 676 1.01 12.76 27.95
CA GLY A 676 2.45 12.50 28.07
C GLY A 676 3.02 12.80 29.46
N ALA A 677 4.33 12.58 29.64
CA ALA A 677 4.99 12.79 30.94
C ALA A 677 5.11 14.25 31.38
N LYS A 678 4.86 15.22 30.46
CA LYS A 678 4.95 16.68 30.66
C LYS A 678 6.28 17.12 31.29
N LEU A 679 7.39 16.73 30.67
CA LEU A 679 8.74 17.06 31.12
C LEU A 679 9.11 18.48 30.71
N ASN A 680 9.85 19.17 31.59
CA ASN A 680 10.52 20.41 31.23
C ASN A 680 11.63 20.12 30.23
N GLU A 681 11.84 21.02 29.26
CA GLU A 681 12.88 20.86 28.25
C GLU A 681 14.29 20.72 28.86
N SER A 682 14.56 21.36 30.01
CA SER A 682 15.84 21.22 30.73
C SER A 682 16.12 19.79 31.22
N ASN A 683 15.09 18.96 31.33
CA ASN A 683 15.19 17.55 31.74
C ASN A 683 15.28 16.61 30.53
N ILE A 684 15.35 17.14 29.31
CA ILE A 684 15.49 16.36 28.08
C ILE A 684 16.89 16.60 27.50
N LEU A 685 17.67 15.54 27.42
CA LEU A 685 19.03 15.54 26.89
C LEU A 685 19.02 14.84 25.53
N GLU A 686 19.05 15.65 24.47
CA GLU A 686 19.03 15.17 23.09
C GLU A 686 20.44 15.14 22.48
N ARG A 687 20.81 14.04 21.82
CA ARG A 687 22.11 13.89 21.15
C ARG A 687 21.96 13.11 19.85
N SER A 688 22.42 13.69 18.74
CA SER A 688 22.46 13.02 17.44
C SER A 688 23.87 12.58 17.09
N GLY A 689 24.01 11.35 16.58
CA GLY A 689 25.29 10.78 16.15
C GLY A 689 26.36 10.70 17.23
N ILE A 690 25.96 10.46 18.49
CA ILE A 690 26.87 10.43 19.65
C ILE A 690 27.67 9.13 19.73
N SER A 691 29.00 9.22 19.73
CA SER A 691 29.89 8.05 19.84
C SER A 691 29.65 7.22 21.11
N ALA A 692 29.99 5.93 21.08
CA ALA A 692 29.85 5.01 22.22
C ALA A 692 30.48 5.57 23.51
N ASP A 693 31.74 6.03 23.45
CA ASP A 693 32.45 6.60 24.60
C ASP A 693 31.77 7.87 25.14
N SER A 694 31.24 8.71 24.25
CA SER A 694 30.54 9.93 24.64
C SER A 694 29.21 9.61 25.31
N LEU A 695 28.49 8.60 24.81
CA LEU A 695 27.23 8.14 25.40
C LEU A 695 27.46 7.51 26.79
N LEU A 696 28.49 6.68 26.96
CA LEU A 696 28.85 6.13 28.27
C LEU A 696 29.30 7.22 29.24
N SER A 697 30.03 8.23 28.76
CA SER A 697 30.41 9.40 29.56
C SER A 697 29.18 10.22 29.97
N LEU A 698 28.19 10.35 29.08
CA LEU A 698 26.91 10.98 29.38
C LEU A 698 26.18 10.24 30.50
N PHE A 699 26.06 8.90 30.44
CA PHE A 699 25.44 8.12 31.51
C PHE A 699 26.12 8.34 32.87
N LYS A 700 27.45 8.30 32.90
CA LYS A 700 28.21 8.60 34.12
C LYS A 700 27.94 10.00 34.66
N SER A 701 27.73 10.98 33.79
CA SER A 701 27.38 12.35 34.21
C SER A 701 26.00 12.46 34.86
N LEU A 702 25.14 11.45 34.71
CA LEU A 702 23.77 11.40 35.27
C LEU A 702 23.67 10.58 36.56
N GLU A 703 24.77 9.94 36.97
CA GLU A 703 24.84 9.07 38.15
C GLU A 703 24.25 9.75 39.40
N ASN A 704 23.27 9.09 40.03
CA ASN A 704 22.55 9.53 41.24
C ASN A 704 21.80 10.88 41.12
N LYS A 705 21.53 11.39 39.91
CA LYS A 705 20.83 12.67 39.71
C LYS A 705 19.32 12.53 39.61
N TYR A 706 18.84 11.42 39.06
CA TYR A 706 17.43 11.23 38.73
C TYR A 706 16.89 9.92 39.29
N LYS A 707 15.61 9.91 39.65
CA LYS A 707 14.89 8.71 40.10
C LYS A 707 14.31 7.91 38.93
N LYS A 708 13.92 8.59 37.85
CA LYS A 708 13.37 7.98 36.63
C LYS A 708 14.12 8.45 35.40
N ILE A 709 14.45 7.51 34.51
CA ILE A 709 15.08 7.76 33.22
C ILE A 709 14.17 7.27 32.10
N PHE A 710 13.79 8.16 31.19
CA PHE A 710 13.34 7.79 29.85
C PHE A 710 14.57 7.72 28.94
N PHE A 711 14.78 6.61 28.26
CA PHE A 711 15.84 6.48 27.26
C PHE A 711 15.22 6.09 25.94
N TYR A 712 15.35 6.93 24.92
CA TYR A 712 14.92 6.64 23.58
C TYR A 712 16.13 6.62 22.66
N TYR A 713 16.27 5.56 21.89
CA TYR A 713 17.25 5.46 20.82
C TYR A 713 16.57 5.16 19.50
N VAL A 714 16.99 5.86 18.44
CA VAL A 714 16.59 5.58 17.06
C VAL A 714 17.81 5.52 16.15
N GLY A 715 17.90 4.48 15.32
CA GLY A 715 19.01 4.36 14.39
C GLY A 715 19.21 2.94 13.83
N HIS A 716 20.43 2.62 13.44
CA HIS A 716 20.77 1.27 13.00
C HIS A 716 21.08 0.36 14.18
N GLY A 717 20.77 -0.92 14.00
CA GLY A 717 21.15 -2.03 14.89
C GLY A 717 21.61 -3.24 14.08
N SER A 718 22.26 -4.20 14.72
CA SER A 718 22.80 -5.39 14.05
C SER A 718 22.39 -6.70 14.73
N LYS A 719 22.36 -7.77 13.92
CA LYS A 719 22.19 -9.17 14.39
C LYS A 719 23.23 -9.61 15.42
N SER A 720 24.35 -8.89 15.52
CA SER A 720 25.41 -9.16 16.49
C SER A 720 25.20 -8.49 17.84
N GLY A 721 24.07 -7.79 18.05
CA GLY A 721 23.75 -7.15 19.33
C GLY A 721 24.41 -5.78 19.53
N PHE A 722 24.62 -5.03 18.45
CA PHE A 722 25.21 -3.67 18.49
C PHE A 722 24.26 -2.62 17.92
N MET A 723 24.25 -1.43 18.51
CA MET A 723 23.60 -0.22 18.03
C MET A 723 24.61 0.79 17.47
N CYS A 724 24.22 1.51 16.42
CA CYS A 724 25.07 2.44 15.70
C CYS A 724 25.17 3.81 16.38
N THR A 725 26.20 4.00 17.19
CA THR A 725 26.51 5.27 17.87
C THR A 725 27.55 6.13 17.12
N GLY A 726 28.19 5.64 16.06
CA GLY A 726 29.25 6.41 15.37
C GLY A 726 29.32 6.16 13.88
N ASN A 727 30.33 6.74 13.24
CA ASN A 727 30.59 6.64 11.80
C ASN A 727 31.17 5.28 11.40
N SER A 728 31.81 4.58 12.34
CA SER A 728 32.44 3.28 12.08
C SER A 728 31.88 2.19 12.98
N ARG A 729 31.97 0.93 12.53
CA ARG A 729 31.54 -0.23 13.32
C ARG A 729 32.31 -0.37 14.65
N ALA A 730 33.52 0.16 14.74
CA ALA A 730 34.30 0.18 15.99
C ALA A 730 33.73 1.15 17.03
N GLU A 731 32.90 2.11 16.60
CA GLU A 731 32.22 3.08 17.47
C GLU A 731 30.79 2.67 17.80
N TRP A 732 30.34 1.48 17.38
CA TRP A 732 29.04 0.94 17.75
C TRP A 732 29.08 0.43 19.18
N LEU A 733 28.01 0.69 19.93
CA LEU A 733 27.85 0.24 21.31
C LEU A 733 27.11 -1.11 21.31
N ASP A 734 27.64 -2.11 21.99
CA ASP A 734 26.90 -3.36 22.21
C ASP A 734 25.79 -3.17 23.26
N TYR A 735 24.72 -3.96 23.17
CA TYR A 735 23.57 -3.81 24.07
C TYR A 735 23.90 -4.11 25.53
N PHE A 736 24.89 -4.96 25.83
CA PHE A 736 25.32 -5.19 27.21
C PHE A 736 25.95 -3.94 27.81
N SER A 737 26.89 -3.31 27.09
CA SER A 737 27.51 -2.05 27.49
C SER A 737 26.49 -0.92 27.61
N LEU A 738 25.48 -0.86 26.73
CA LEU A 738 24.36 0.07 26.86
C LEU A 738 23.62 -0.12 28.18
N MET A 739 23.14 -1.35 28.45
CA MET A 739 22.35 -1.65 29.66
C MET A 739 23.17 -1.45 30.93
N PHE A 740 24.46 -1.82 30.91
CA PHE A 740 25.39 -1.59 32.02
C PHE A 740 25.61 -0.09 32.28
N GLY A 741 25.74 0.69 31.22
CA GLY A 741 25.83 2.15 31.31
C GLY A 741 24.57 2.79 31.91
N LEU A 742 23.39 2.35 31.48
CA LEU A 742 22.10 2.81 32.03
C LEU A 742 21.95 2.41 33.51
N ASP A 743 22.29 1.18 33.88
CA ASP A 743 22.30 0.73 35.28
C ASP A 743 23.20 1.63 36.16
N GLY A 744 24.36 2.04 35.62
CA GLY A 744 25.30 2.95 36.26
C GLY A 744 24.76 4.36 36.55
N ILE A 745 23.66 4.79 35.92
CA ILE A 745 22.96 6.04 36.28
C ILE A 745 22.38 5.95 37.71
N ASN A 746 22.10 4.73 38.18
CA ASN A 746 21.52 4.45 39.50
C ASN A 746 20.15 5.11 39.75
N ALA A 747 19.32 5.21 38.71
CA ALA A 747 17.90 5.55 38.87
C ALA A 747 17.12 4.34 39.44
N SER A 748 15.96 4.58 40.05
CA SER A 748 15.07 3.52 40.53
C SER A 748 14.12 3.00 39.44
N GLU A 749 13.92 3.78 38.39
CA GLU A 749 12.96 3.50 37.32
C GLU A 749 13.54 3.86 35.94
N TYR A 750 13.31 2.98 34.96
CA TYR A 750 13.78 3.12 33.58
C TYR A 750 12.66 2.77 32.60
N CYS A 751 12.43 3.64 31.63
CA CYS A 751 11.56 3.40 30.48
C CYS A 751 12.40 3.55 29.21
N ILE A 752 12.72 2.43 28.55
CA ILE A 752 13.68 2.35 27.46
C ILE A 752 12.93 2.00 26.18
N VAL A 753 13.14 2.77 25.11
CA VAL A 753 12.59 2.51 23.78
C VAL A 753 13.74 2.46 22.78
N LEU A 754 13.87 1.36 22.05
CA LEU A 754 14.92 1.12 21.06
C LEU A 754 14.30 0.90 19.67
N ASP A 755 14.33 1.93 18.83
CA ASP A 755 13.92 1.86 17.43
C ASP A 755 15.11 1.61 16.49
N CYS A 756 15.50 0.34 16.40
CA CYS A 756 16.55 -0.11 15.49
C CYS A 756 16.41 -1.60 15.15
N CYS A 757 17.12 -2.04 14.11
CA CYS A 757 17.11 -3.43 13.70
C CYS A 757 17.67 -4.36 14.80
N TYR A 758 17.02 -5.50 15.02
CA TYR A 758 17.42 -6.49 16.02
C TYR A 758 17.46 -5.96 17.46
N ALA A 759 16.72 -4.89 17.76
CA ALA A 759 16.66 -4.25 19.06
C ALA A 759 16.24 -5.23 20.19
N GLY A 760 15.45 -6.26 19.88
CA GLY A 760 15.07 -7.30 20.82
C GLY A 760 16.24 -8.06 21.45
N LEU A 761 17.45 -8.00 20.87
CA LEU A 761 18.67 -8.54 21.51
C LEU A 761 19.06 -7.79 22.79
N ALA A 762 18.56 -6.57 23.03
CA ALA A 762 18.84 -5.82 24.24
C ALA A 762 18.22 -6.41 25.51
N ILE A 763 17.06 -7.08 25.37
CA ILE A 763 16.33 -7.69 26.50
C ILE A 763 17.18 -8.76 27.22
N PRO A 764 17.73 -9.79 26.54
CA PRO A 764 18.57 -10.78 27.22
C PRO A 764 19.88 -10.18 27.76
N GLU A 765 20.40 -9.09 27.19
CA GLU A 765 21.56 -8.41 27.76
C GLU A 765 21.23 -7.65 29.05
N ALA A 766 20.06 -7.02 29.14
CA ALA A 766 19.57 -6.40 30.37
C ALA A 766 19.41 -7.43 31.51
N GLN A 767 18.90 -8.62 31.18
CA GLN A 767 18.71 -9.72 32.13
C GLN A 767 20.02 -10.28 32.71
N LYS A 768 21.17 -10.06 32.05
CA LYS A 768 22.49 -10.45 32.57
C LYS A 768 23.01 -9.52 33.67
N ILE A 769 22.31 -8.42 33.98
CA ILE A 769 22.75 -7.40 34.94
C ILE A 769 21.84 -7.46 36.19
N PRO A 770 22.22 -8.19 37.25
CA PRO A 770 21.35 -8.43 38.40
C PRO A 770 20.94 -7.15 39.15
N THR A 771 21.78 -6.12 39.14
CA THR A 771 21.48 -4.81 39.75
C THR A 771 20.38 -4.08 38.99
N PHE A 772 20.33 -4.24 37.67
CA PHE A 772 19.32 -3.64 36.81
C PHE A 772 17.95 -4.31 37.02
N LEU A 773 17.94 -5.63 37.20
CA LEU A 773 16.74 -6.39 37.57
C LEU A 773 16.20 -6.11 38.98
N ARG A 774 16.93 -5.35 39.81
CA ARG A 774 16.43 -4.87 41.12
C ARG A 774 15.75 -3.49 41.05
N LYS A 775 15.53 -2.99 39.83
CA LYS A 775 14.92 -1.69 39.54
C LYS A 775 13.65 -1.88 38.71
N ASN A 776 12.80 -0.87 38.68
CA ASN A 776 11.66 -0.86 37.76
C ASN A 776 12.20 -0.56 36.36
N VAL A 777 12.16 -1.53 35.45
CA VAL A 777 12.73 -1.40 34.10
C VAL A 777 11.69 -1.79 33.07
N GLU A 778 11.49 -0.95 32.07
CA GLU A 778 10.71 -1.26 30.88
C GLU A 778 11.60 -1.10 29.67
N ILE A 779 11.54 -2.04 28.74
CA ILE A 779 12.26 -1.99 27.46
C ILE A 779 11.26 -2.29 26.36
N TYR A 780 11.10 -1.40 25.40
CA TYR A 780 10.29 -1.58 24.20
C TYR A 780 11.20 -1.51 22.99
N THR A 781 10.99 -2.39 22.02
CA THR A 781 11.88 -2.56 20.87
C THR A 781 11.07 -2.57 19.59
N ALA A 782 11.52 -1.83 18.58
CA ALA A 782 10.84 -1.76 17.28
C ALA A 782 10.87 -3.07 16.49
N ALA A 783 11.83 -3.94 16.81
CA ALA A 783 11.99 -5.24 16.19
C ALA A 783 12.49 -6.28 17.18
N ASN A 784 12.06 -7.53 17.07
CA ASN A 784 12.58 -8.63 17.88
C ASN A 784 14.05 -8.96 17.57
N ALA A 785 14.61 -9.95 18.26
CA ALA A 785 16.02 -10.34 18.11
C ALA A 785 16.42 -10.87 16.71
N THR A 786 15.44 -11.19 15.84
CA THR A 786 15.64 -11.84 14.55
C THR A 786 15.24 -11.00 13.34
N LYS A 787 14.59 -9.85 13.56
CA LYS A 787 13.99 -9.01 12.53
C LYS A 787 14.63 -7.64 12.46
N ALA A 788 14.49 -7.00 11.29
CA ALA A 788 14.88 -5.61 11.09
C ALA A 788 13.75 -4.67 11.51
N ALA A 789 14.11 -3.44 11.89
CA ALA A 789 13.19 -2.32 11.99
C ALA A 789 13.10 -1.63 10.61
N TYR A 790 12.01 -0.91 10.38
CA TYR A 790 11.70 -0.31 9.08
C TYR A 790 11.41 1.17 9.22
N ILE A 791 11.58 1.90 8.12
CA ILE A 791 11.20 3.31 8.02
C ILE A 791 9.89 3.41 7.25
N ASP A 792 9.02 4.28 7.72
CA ASP A 792 7.82 4.67 7.00
C ASP A 792 8.07 5.97 6.23
N GLN A 793 7.31 6.19 5.16
CA GLN A 793 7.40 7.40 4.35
C GLN A 793 6.01 8.00 4.22
N HIS A 794 5.86 9.23 4.71
CA HIS A 794 4.64 10.01 4.58
C HIS A 794 4.92 11.11 3.58
N GLN A 795 4.23 11.05 2.44
CA GLN A 795 4.27 12.10 1.45
C GLN A 795 3.22 13.15 1.83
N ALA A 796 3.68 14.35 2.18
CA ALA A 796 2.83 15.52 2.39
C ALA A 796 3.19 16.53 1.28
N GLY A 797 2.34 16.63 0.26
CA GLY A 797 2.65 17.37 -0.97
C GLY A 797 3.96 16.90 -1.63
N ASN A 798 4.89 17.83 -1.84
CA ASN A 798 6.21 17.56 -2.44
C ASN A 798 7.30 17.17 -1.42
N LYS A 799 6.98 17.14 -0.11
CA LYS A 799 7.94 16.75 0.94
C LYS A 799 7.69 15.29 1.35
N ILE A 800 8.75 14.48 1.27
CA ILE A 800 8.75 13.12 1.83
C ILE A 800 9.31 13.20 3.24
N ASN A 801 8.42 13.12 4.23
CA ASN A 801 8.82 12.95 5.62
C ASN A 801 9.04 11.46 5.88
N ARG A 802 10.12 11.13 6.57
CA ARG A 802 10.48 9.75 6.89
C ARG A 802 10.52 9.60 8.40
N PHE A 803 10.03 8.48 8.90
CA PHE A 803 9.98 8.17 10.32
C PHE A 803 10.33 6.70 10.53
N GLY A 804 10.78 6.33 11.72
CA GLY A 804 10.80 4.94 12.15
C GLY A 804 9.36 4.41 12.13
N PHE A 805 9.10 3.32 11.42
CA PHE A 805 7.75 2.76 11.29
C PHE A 805 7.17 2.39 12.66
N PHE A 806 8.01 1.88 13.57
CA PHE A 806 7.62 1.65 14.95
C PHE A 806 7.39 2.97 15.68
N SER A 807 8.37 3.88 15.74
CA SER A 807 8.24 5.13 16.51
C SER A 807 7.04 5.97 16.09
N ASN A 808 6.81 6.11 14.78
CA ASN A 808 5.65 6.83 14.25
C ASN A 808 4.34 6.25 14.79
N ASN A 809 4.16 4.93 14.73
CA ASN A 809 2.93 4.31 15.17
C ASN A 809 2.84 4.14 16.70
N PHE A 810 3.96 3.92 17.38
CA PHE A 810 4.04 3.84 18.83
C PHE A 810 3.61 5.16 19.48
N LEU A 811 3.99 6.29 18.89
CA LEU A 811 3.65 7.63 19.40
C LEU A 811 2.29 8.17 18.91
N ARG A 812 1.60 7.45 18.01
CA ARG A 812 0.25 7.83 17.57
C ARG A 812 -0.81 7.59 18.63
N CYS A 813 -0.56 6.74 19.61
CA CYS A 813 -1.51 6.55 20.71
C CYS A 813 -1.73 7.81 21.56
N TYR A 814 -0.74 8.71 21.63
CA TYR A 814 -0.82 9.90 22.47
C TYR A 814 -1.92 10.84 21.97
N GLY A 815 -2.98 10.96 22.78
CA GLY A 815 -4.17 11.73 22.47
C GLY A 815 -5.39 10.87 22.10
N ASP A 816 -5.21 9.56 21.87
CA ASP A 816 -6.31 8.62 21.67
C ASP A 816 -6.85 8.13 23.04
N PRO A 817 -8.13 8.40 23.37
CA PRO A 817 -8.74 7.92 24.61
C PRO A 817 -8.76 6.38 24.74
N GLU A 818 -8.72 5.62 23.64
CA GLU A 818 -8.66 4.16 23.70
C GLU A 818 -7.29 3.62 24.14
N ALA A 819 -6.24 4.45 24.05
CA ALA A 819 -4.92 4.07 24.52
C ALA A 819 -4.85 4.06 26.05
N GLU A 820 -5.58 4.96 26.72
CA GLU A 820 -5.69 5.07 28.17
C GLU A 820 -6.63 3.99 28.74
N ARG A 821 -6.07 2.96 29.40
CA ARG A 821 -6.83 1.78 29.85
C ARG A 821 -6.86 1.61 31.34
N ASP A 822 -5.85 2.07 32.06
CA ASP A 822 -5.77 1.86 33.49
C ASP A 822 -6.44 2.98 34.31
N GLY A 823 -6.84 4.07 33.65
CA GLY A 823 -7.56 5.20 34.23
C GLY A 823 -6.65 6.14 35.03
N ILE A 824 -5.33 5.95 34.93
CA ILE A 824 -4.32 6.85 35.48
C ILE A 824 -4.05 7.91 34.43
N GLU A 825 -4.33 9.18 34.71
CA GLU A 825 -4.13 10.27 33.75
C GLU A 825 -2.77 10.19 33.01
N GLY A 826 -2.82 9.77 31.74
CA GLY A 826 -1.70 9.76 30.81
C GLY A 826 -1.35 8.36 30.30
N ILE A 827 -0.92 8.28 29.05
CA ILE A 827 -0.62 7.02 28.37
C ILE A 827 0.79 6.56 28.74
N SER A 828 0.86 5.43 29.45
CA SER A 828 2.11 4.72 29.71
C SER A 828 2.71 4.16 28.41
N PHE A 829 4.02 3.86 28.39
CA PHE A 829 4.62 3.18 27.24
C PHE A 829 4.05 1.78 27.02
N ARG A 830 3.54 1.14 28.09
CA ARG A 830 2.87 -0.14 27.97
C ARG A 830 1.56 0.01 27.22
N GLU A 831 0.74 0.97 27.61
CA GLU A 831 -0.50 1.31 26.90
C GLU A 831 -0.26 1.72 25.46
N ALA A 832 0.78 2.53 25.20
CA ALA A 832 1.22 2.88 23.86
C ALA A 832 1.57 1.64 23.02
N PHE A 833 2.31 0.70 23.61
CA PHE A 833 2.67 -0.55 22.95
C PHE A 833 1.45 -1.43 22.69
N ASP A 834 0.57 -1.58 23.69
CA ASP A 834 -0.63 -2.39 23.56
C ASP A 834 -1.63 -1.77 22.58
N TRP A 835 -1.67 -0.44 22.48
CA TRP A 835 -2.46 0.27 21.47
C TRP A 835 -1.89 -0.02 20.09
N LEU A 836 -0.57 0.13 19.91
CA LEU A 836 0.11 -0.25 18.66
C LEU A 836 -0.19 -1.72 18.30
N PHE A 837 -0.18 -2.62 19.29
CA PHE A 837 -0.57 -4.02 19.17
C PHE A 837 -1.95 -4.19 18.54
N LYS A 838 -2.94 -3.52 19.13
CA LYS A 838 -4.32 -3.53 18.67
C LYS A 838 -4.44 -2.98 17.25
N GLN A 839 -3.78 -1.87 16.94
CA GLN A 839 -3.88 -1.22 15.62
C GLN A 839 -3.22 -2.02 14.49
N ASN A 840 -2.15 -2.77 14.81
CA ASN A 840 -1.39 -3.57 13.85
C ASN A 840 -1.18 -2.87 12.49
N PRO A 841 -0.57 -1.67 12.47
CA PRO A 841 -0.48 -0.85 11.27
C PRO A 841 0.23 -1.59 10.14
N ARG A 842 -0.22 -1.35 8.91
CA ARG A 842 0.43 -1.86 7.69
C ARG A 842 1.47 -0.88 7.17
N HIS A 843 2.64 -1.40 6.86
CA HIS A 843 3.70 -0.67 6.17
C HIS A 843 3.34 -0.52 4.68
N TYR A 844 3.93 0.45 3.98
CA TYR A 844 3.72 0.65 2.53
C TYR A 844 4.08 -0.57 1.66
N LEU A 845 4.78 -1.56 2.23
CA LEU A 845 5.08 -2.85 1.59
C LEU A 845 3.93 -3.87 1.69
N GLY A 846 2.76 -3.46 2.21
CA GLY A 846 1.58 -4.32 2.40
C GLY A 846 1.69 -5.31 3.56
N LYS A 847 2.75 -5.25 4.37
CA LYS A 847 2.94 -6.12 5.54
C LYS A 847 2.66 -5.36 6.82
N ASP A 848 2.00 -6.02 7.76
CA ASP A 848 1.73 -5.48 9.08
C ASP A 848 2.98 -5.48 9.98
N ILE A 849 2.98 -4.65 11.02
CA ILE A 849 4.15 -4.46 11.89
C ILE A 849 4.54 -5.75 12.64
N TRP A 850 3.56 -6.59 12.99
CA TRP A 850 3.81 -7.87 13.67
C TRP A 850 4.50 -8.88 12.78
N THR A 851 4.24 -8.87 11.48
CA THR A 851 4.89 -9.75 10.50
C THR A 851 6.25 -9.18 10.06
N LEU A 852 6.32 -7.85 9.94
CA LEU A 852 7.44 -7.15 9.34
C LEU A 852 8.62 -7.01 10.31
N SER A 853 8.40 -6.44 11.50
CA SER A 853 9.45 -6.19 12.49
C SER A 853 9.27 -6.98 13.78
N CYS A 854 8.06 -7.45 14.09
CA CYS A 854 7.74 -8.13 15.34
C CYS A 854 8.22 -7.32 16.58
N PRO A 855 7.71 -6.10 16.84
CA PRO A 855 8.08 -5.34 18.03
C PRO A 855 7.96 -6.18 19.32
N ASN A 856 8.80 -5.91 20.31
CA ASN A 856 8.85 -6.68 21.55
C ASN A 856 9.03 -5.80 22.79
N TYR A 857 8.65 -6.28 23.98
CA TYR A 857 8.89 -5.56 25.22
C TYR A 857 9.22 -6.44 26.43
N PHE A 858 9.89 -5.84 27.42
CA PHE A 858 10.26 -6.45 28.68
C PHE A 858 9.90 -5.51 29.82
N ILE A 859 9.22 -6.01 30.85
CA ILE A 859 8.89 -5.22 32.05
C ILE A 859 9.38 -5.94 33.31
N ASN A 860 10.16 -5.25 34.10
CA ASN A 860 10.56 -5.67 35.42
C ASN A 860 10.01 -4.69 36.46
N ARG A 861 9.29 -5.21 37.45
CA ARG A 861 8.74 -4.45 38.57
C ARG A 861 9.32 -4.97 39.86
N THR A 862 9.98 -4.07 40.58
CA THR A 862 10.49 -4.36 41.92
C THR A 862 9.61 -3.71 42.96
N CYS A 863 9.09 -4.52 43.86
CA CYS A 863 8.35 -4.06 45.02
C CYS A 863 9.32 -4.00 46.20
N ASN A 864 9.94 -2.83 46.40
CA ASN A 864 10.87 -2.58 47.51
C ASN A 864 10.16 -2.21 48.83
N ASP A 865 8.86 -2.51 48.96
CA ASP A 865 8.09 -2.25 50.17
C ASP A 865 8.66 -3.13 51.31
N THR A 866 9.25 -2.48 52.33
CA THR A 866 9.86 -3.15 53.49
C THR A 866 8.83 -3.77 54.45
N ILE A 867 7.56 -3.44 54.27
CA ILE A 867 6.43 -4.00 55.02
C ILE A 867 5.32 -4.30 54.02
N ILE A 868 5.24 -5.54 53.54
CA ILE A 868 4.08 -6.03 52.82
C ILE A 868 3.05 -6.41 53.89
N GLU A 869 2.08 -5.53 54.14
CA GLU A 869 0.91 -5.91 54.94
C GLU A 869 0.11 -6.99 54.22
N VAL A 870 -0.57 -7.86 54.98
CA VAL A 870 -1.51 -8.85 54.41
C VAL A 870 -2.51 -8.13 53.53
N GLY A 871 -2.47 -8.41 52.23
CA GLY A 871 -3.23 -7.66 51.25
C GLY A 871 -2.95 -8.09 49.81
N ASN A 872 -3.68 -7.47 48.90
CA ASN A 872 -3.49 -7.65 47.46
C ASN A 872 -2.49 -6.59 46.98
N LYS A 873 -1.48 -7.01 46.22
CA LYS A 873 -0.65 -6.09 45.42
C LYS A 873 -1.04 -6.28 43.97
N THR A 874 -1.60 -5.23 43.36
CA THR A 874 -1.99 -5.23 41.96
C THR A 874 -0.91 -4.52 41.14
N PHE A 875 -0.48 -5.17 40.07
CA PHE A 875 0.38 -4.66 39.01
C PHE A 875 -0.50 -4.55 37.77
N SER A 876 -1.25 -3.45 37.66
CA SER A 876 -2.26 -3.24 36.61
C SER A 876 -1.64 -3.33 35.21
N ASP A 877 -0.48 -2.71 35.05
CA ASP A 877 0.38 -2.68 33.87
C ASP A 877 0.99 -4.04 33.48
N LEU A 878 0.94 -5.03 34.38
CA LEU A 878 1.38 -6.40 34.14
C LEU A 878 0.22 -7.39 33.98
N ASP A 879 -1.02 -6.90 34.05
CA ASP A 879 -2.23 -7.73 34.10
C ASP A 879 -2.13 -8.78 35.23
N LEU A 880 -1.49 -8.43 36.35
CA LEU A 880 -1.13 -9.36 37.40
C LEU A 880 -1.52 -8.81 38.78
N GLU A 881 -2.22 -9.60 39.57
CA GLU A 881 -2.40 -9.37 41.01
C GLU A 881 -1.74 -10.51 41.79
N VAL A 882 -0.97 -10.15 42.82
CA VAL A 882 -0.37 -11.10 43.77
C VAL A 882 -1.04 -10.90 45.12
N ARG A 883 -1.66 -11.96 45.64
CA ARG A 883 -2.35 -11.94 46.94
C ARG A 883 -1.55 -12.71 47.97
N PHE A 884 -1.13 -12.05 49.05
CA PHE A 884 -0.38 -12.69 50.12
C PHE A 884 -1.30 -13.15 51.26
N ARG A 885 -1.23 -14.43 51.65
CA ARG A 885 -2.13 -15.04 52.67
C ARG A 885 -1.49 -15.21 54.06
N SER A 886 -0.22 -14.84 54.28
CA SER A 886 0.49 -15.08 55.55
C SER A 886 0.34 -13.97 56.58
N LYS A 887 0.28 -14.33 57.88
CA LYS A 887 0.25 -13.39 59.02
C LYS A 887 1.63 -12.84 59.42
N GLN A 888 2.72 -13.18 58.73
CA GLN A 888 4.05 -12.67 59.06
C GLN A 888 4.22 -11.20 58.65
N ARG A 889 4.75 -10.38 59.57
CA ARG A 889 4.76 -8.91 59.50
C ARG A 889 5.90 -8.28 58.69
N SER A 890 6.79 -9.05 58.08
CA SER A 890 7.91 -8.49 57.31
C SER A 890 8.41 -9.47 56.25
N LEU A 891 8.27 -9.09 54.99
CA LEU A 891 8.95 -9.70 53.86
C LEU A 891 10.03 -8.73 53.39
N ASN A 892 11.17 -9.26 52.94
CA ASN A 892 12.10 -8.47 52.13
C ASN A 892 11.51 -8.32 50.71
N ALA A 893 12.04 -7.36 49.94
CA ALA A 893 11.55 -6.97 48.61
C ALA A 893 11.18 -8.16 47.70
N ILE A 894 10.12 -7.99 46.91
CA ILE A 894 9.68 -8.98 45.92
C ILE A 894 10.00 -8.43 44.52
N ASP A 895 10.75 -9.20 43.75
CA ASP A 895 11.09 -8.89 42.36
C ASP A 895 10.12 -9.65 41.44
N ILE A 896 9.29 -8.91 40.71
CA ILE A 896 8.36 -9.48 39.74
C ILE A 896 8.81 -9.08 38.35
N THR A 897 9.12 -10.07 37.52
CA THR A 897 9.53 -9.84 36.14
C THR A 897 8.42 -10.33 35.22
N ALA A 898 7.81 -9.44 34.46
CA ALA A 898 6.89 -9.80 33.39
C ALA A 898 7.57 -9.60 32.04
N GLN A 899 7.83 -10.70 31.35
CA GLN A 899 8.39 -10.66 30.01
C GLN A 899 7.33 -11.01 29.00
N VAL A 900 7.19 -10.17 27.99
CA VAL A 900 6.45 -10.53 26.79
C VAL A 900 7.46 -10.87 25.73
N ASP A 901 7.30 -12.02 25.07
CA ASP A 901 8.27 -12.47 24.08
C ASP A 901 7.56 -12.93 22.81
N PHE A 902 7.30 -11.98 21.91
CA PHE A 902 6.67 -12.23 20.61
C PHE A 902 7.56 -13.01 19.62
N ASN A 903 8.62 -13.68 20.07
CA ASN A 903 9.37 -14.57 19.21
C ASN A 903 8.47 -15.71 18.72
N THR A 904 8.20 -15.72 17.42
CA THR A 904 7.49 -16.77 16.69
C THR A 904 8.25 -18.10 16.64
N THR A 905 9.39 -18.23 17.31
CA THR A 905 10.03 -19.53 17.48
C THR A 905 9.08 -20.42 18.26
N VAL A 906 8.59 -21.46 17.57
CA VAL A 906 7.76 -22.53 18.13
C VAL A 906 8.29 -22.88 19.51
N GLN A 907 7.58 -22.46 20.55
CA GLN A 907 7.91 -22.90 21.89
C GLN A 907 7.68 -24.40 21.91
N THR A 908 8.73 -25.18 22.17
CA THR A 908 8.61 -26.64 22.18
C THR A 908 7.96 -27.07 23.48
N TYR A 909 6.85 -27.77 23.39
CA TYR A 909 6.19 -28.49 24.47
C TYR A 909 6.02 -29.95 24.05
N SER A 910 6.40 -30.88 24.92
CA SER A 910 6.31 -32.33 24.65
C SER A 910 4.98 -32.92 25.08
N SER A 911 4.25 -32.22 25.96
CA SER A 911 2.97 -32.66 26.47
C SER A 911 1.91 -32.55 25.38
N SER A 912 1.21 -33.66 25.12
CA SER A 912 -0.02 -33.67 24.32
C SER A 912 -1.12 -32.78 24.91
N ASP A 913 -0.95 -32.33 26.15
CA ASP A 913 -1.94 -31.56 26.89
C ASP A 913 -1.79 -30.05 26.72
N ILE A 914 -0.80 -29.60 25.95
CA ILE A 914 -0.62 -28.20 25.57
C ILE A 914 -0.83 -28.13 24.06
N PHE A 915 -1.82 -27.35 23.63
CA PHE A 915 -2.08 -27.11 22.20
C PHE A 915 -1.31 -25.90 21.69
N GLU A 916 -1.28 -24.86 22.50
CA GLU A 916 -0.74 -23.55 22.17
C GLU A 916 -0.40 -22.83 23.47
N ILE A 917 0.70 -22.08 23.48
CA ILE A 917 1.09 -21.22 24.61
C ILE A 917 0.98 -19.80 24.09
N SER A 918 0.45 -18.89 24.90
CA SER A 918 0.39 -17.47 24.56
C SER A 918 1.81 -17.03 24.23
N PRO A 919 2.11 -16.66 22.97
CA PRO A 919 3.41 -16.09 22.65
C PRO A 919 3.55 -14.71 23.29
N ASN A 920 2.46 -14.12 23.77
CA ASN A 920 2.40 -12.71 24.10
C ASN A 920 2.69 -12.45 25.56
N ARG A 921 2.63 -13.41 26.50
CA ARG A 921 2.84 -13.11 27.94
C ARG A 921 3.49 -14.24 28.73
N LEU A 922 4.63 -13.93 29.34
CA LEU A 922 5.36 -14.76 30.29
C LEU A 922 5.56 -13.97 31.60
N TRP A 923 5.36 -14.63 32.74
CA TRP A 923 5.63 -14.03 34.05
C TRP A 923 6.66 -14.87 34.79
N SER A 924 7.72 -14.24 35.30
CA SER A 924 8.67 -14.82 36.23
C SER A 924 8.53 -14.12 37.58
N LEU A 925 8.45 -14.90 38.65
CA LEU A 925 8.48 -14.37 40.00
C LEU A 925 9.75 -14.88 40.70
N ASP A 926 10.70 -13.97 40.83
CA ASP A 926 12.03 -14.20 41.38
C ASP A 926 12.16 -13.55 42.77
N GLY A 927 13.15 -13.97 43.57
CA GLY A 927 13.40 -13.38 44.90
C GLY A 927 12.51 -13.86 46.07
N LEU A 928 11.46 -14.65 45.81
CA LEU A 928 10.59 -15.21 46.86
C LEU A 928 11.17 -16.47 47.57
N LEU A 929 12.31 -17.00 47.10
CA LEU A 929 12.89 -18.26 47.56
C LEU A 929 13.30 -18.28 49.05
N ASP A 930 13.50 -17.11 49.66
CA ASP A 930 13.95 -16.98 51.05
C ASP A 930 12.79 -16.85 52.07
N LEU A 931 11.53 -16.91 51.64
CA LEU A 931 10.37 -16.54 52.48
C LEU A 931 9.87 -17.68 53.39
N GLY A 932 10.53 -18.83 53.36
CA GLY A 932 10.21 -20.00 54.17
C GLY A 932 8.88 -20.66 53.79
N PRO A 933 8.60 -21.87 54.29
CA PRO A 933 7.41 -22.65 53.95
C PRO A 933 6.08 -22.05 54.45
N SER A 934 6.11 -20.91 55.15
CA SER A 934 4.96 -20.25 55.77
C SER A 934 4.35 -19.10 54.95
N LEU A 935 4.95 -18.71 53.82
CA LEU A 935 4.35 -17.74 52.92
C LEU A 935 3.56 -18.45 51.83
N GLN A 936 2.25 -18.23 51.82
CA GLN A 936 1.37 -18.61 50.72
C GLN A 936 1.00 -17.34 49.94
N ALA A 937 1.14 -17.40 48.63
CA ALA A 937 0.71 -16.34 47.73
C ALA A 937 -0.09 -16.93 46.56
N ASP A 938 -1.04 -16.15 46.06
CA ASP A 938 -1.84 -16.49 44.88
C ASP A 938 -1.50 -15.53 43.75
N LEU A 939 -1.49 -16.05 42.52
CA LEU A 939 -1.42 -15.21 41.32
C LEU A 939 -2.82 -15.11 40.71
N ILE A 940 -3.19 -13.91 40.33
CA ILE A 940 -4.39 -13.62 39.55
C ILE A 940 -3.90 -12.99 38.26
N LEU A 941 -3.94 -13.76 37.18
CA LEU A 941 -3.60 -13.29 35.84
C LEU A 941 -4.87 -12.75 35.19
N LYS A 942 -4.92 -11.46 34.90
CA LYS A 942 -6.01 -10.86 34.10
C LYS A 942 -5.72 -11.17 32.64
N LEU A 943 -6.72 -11.71 31.94
CA LEU A 943 -6.63 -11.91 30.50
C LEU A 943 -7.00 -10.60 29.81
N ASP A 944 -6.28 -10.27 28.74
CA ASP A 944 -6.66 -9.17 27.85
C ASP A 944 -7.17 -9.82 26.57
N SER A 945 -8.49 -9.73 26.35
CA SER A 945 -9.13 -10.32 25.18
C SER A 945 -8.61 -9.79 23.84
N ASN A 946 -7.98 -8.61 23.85
CA ASN A 946 -7.42 -7.97 22.65
C ASN A 946 -5.97 -8.37 22.38
N ILE A 947 -5.25 -8.88 23.40
CA ILE A 947 -3.84 -9.29 23.29
C ILE A 947 -3.71 -10.82 23.29
N ASP A 948 -4.53 -11.53 24.06
CA ASP A 948 -4.49 -12.99 24.11
C ASP A 948 -5.25 -13.58 22.92
N THR A 949 -4.56 -13.77 21.80
CA THR A 949 -5.10 -14.46 20.60
C THR A 949 -5.64 -15.86 20.89
N LEU A 950 -5.26 -16.46 22.03
CA LEU A 950 -5.78 -17.73 22.52
C LEU A 950 -7.31 -17.74 22.65
N HIS A 951 -8.02 -16.61 22.75
CA HIS A 951 -9.48 -16.62 22.89
C HIS A 951 -10.22 -17.25 21.69
N ALA A 952 -9.63 -17.28 20.48
CA ALA A 952 -10.29 -17.73 19.25
C ALA A 952 -10.18 -19.25 18.96
N VAL A 953 -9.39 -20.01 19.71
CA VAL A 953 -9.06 -21.42 19.41
C VAL A 953 -9.79 -22.39 20.35
N VAL A 954 -10.25 -23.54 19.81
CA VAL A 954 -10.92 -24.61 20.56
C VAL A 954 -10.00 -25.17 21.65
N GLY A 955 -10.43 -25.11 22.91
CA GLY A 955 -9.70 -25.63 24.08
C GLY A 955 -9.90 -24.77 25.32
N ARG A 956 -9.63 -25.32 26.51
CA ARG A 956 -9.73 -24.58 27.77
C ARG A 956 -8.50 -23.69 27.94
N THR A 957 -8.73 -22.42 28.25
CA THR A 957 -7.66 -21.51 28.68
C THR A 957 -7.19 -21.95 30.07
N GLY A 958 -5.90 -22.28 30.17
CA GLY A 958 -5.23 -22.73 31.38
C GLY A 958 -3.89 -22.03 31.55
N VAL A 959 -3.10 -22.52 32.50
CA VAL A 959 -1.77 -21.99 32.81
C VAL A 959 -0.76 -23.09 32.62
N VAL A 960 0.40 -22.75 32.08
CA VAL A 960 1.57 -23.61 32.02
C VAL A 960 2.70 -22.96 32.80
N ASN A 961 3.60 -23.78 33.32
CA ASN A 961 4.81 -23.30 33.96
C ASN A 961 6.04 -24.10 33.55
N ARG A 962 7.22 -23.52 33.80
CA ARG A 962 8.52 -24.20 33.66
C ARG A 962 9.52 -23.63 34.65
N LYS A 963 10.47 -24.44 35.09
CA LYS A 963 11.46 -24.05 36.10
C LYS A 963 12.68 -23.32 35.53
N ASP A 964 12.97 -23.54 34.25
CA ASP A 964 14.13 -23.01 33.54
C ASP A 964 13.66 -22.53 32.15
N PRO A 965 14.15 -21.40 31.62
CA PRO A 965 13.87 -20.97 30.24
C PRO A 965 14.13 -22.03 29.16
N LEU A 966 14.98 -23.01 29.43
CA LEU A 966 15.27 -24.16 28.55
C LEU A 966 14.46 -25.42 28.89
N ALA A 967 13.74 -25.43 30.01
CA ALA A 967 12.86 -26.54 30.36
C ALA A 967 11.58 -26.53 29.51
N GLU A 968 11.02 -27.71 29.31
CA GLU A 968 9.73 -27.85 28.66
C GLU A 968 8.60 -27.28 29.53
N TRP A 969 7.60 -26.70 28.87
CA TRP A 969 6.39 -26.24 29.54
C TRP A 969 5.53 -27.40 30.05
N GLN A 970 4.98 -27.23 31.25
CA GLN A 970 4.12 -28.21 31.91
C GLN A 970 2.79 -27.56 32.27
N VAL A 971 1.68 -28.29 32.10
CA VAL A 971 0.35 -27.82 32.51
C VAL A 971 0.30 -27.64 34.03
N TYR A 972 -0.10 -26.45 34.48
CA TYR A 972 -0.36 -26.17 35.87
C TYR A 972 -1.85 -26.36 36.18
N THR A 973 -2.16 -27.47 36.84
CA THR A 973 -3.53 -27.97 36.98
C THR A 973 -4.36 -27.29 38.07
N ALA A 974 -3.74 -26.53 38.98
CA ALA A 974 -4.46 -25.80 40.03
C ALA A 974 -5.00 -24.43 39.57
N GLY A 975 -4.66 -24.00 38.35
CA GLY A 975 -5.18 -22.77 37.75
C GLY A 975 -6.68 -22.85 37.48
N THR A 976 -7.47 -21.91 37.99
CA THR A 976 -8.91 -21.80 37.71
C THR A 976 -9.18 -20.56 36.88
N TYR A 977 -9.56 -20.75 35.61
CA TYR A 977 -10.06 -19.67 34.75
C TYR A 977 -11.49 -19.29 35.16
N ASN A 978 -11.69 -18.02 35.51
CA ASN A 978 -12.99 -17.42 35.76
C ASN A 978 -13.44 -16.66 34.50
N GLN A 979 -14.38 -17.25 33.77
CA GLN A 979 -14.92 -16.68 32.53
C GLN A 979 -15.62 -15.34 32.74
N ASP A 980 -16.37 -15.18 33.84
CA ASP A 980 -17.18 -13.97 34.09
C ASP A 980 -16.32 -12.73 34.35
N SER A 981 -15.09 -12.92 34.80
CA SER A 981 -14.19 -11.83 35.20
C SER A 981 -12.88 -11.81 34.42
N ASN A 982 -12.78 -12.64 33.37
CA ASN A 982 -11.64 -12.78 32.48
C ASN A 982 -10.27 -12.88 33.21
N PHE A 983 -10.18 -13.67 34.28
CA PHE A 983 -8.91 -13.90 35.00
C PHE A 983 -8.64 -15.37 35.27
N ILE A 984 -7.37 -15.73 35.41
CA ILE A 984 -6.93 -17.04 35.89
C ILE A 984 -6.37 -16.91 37.30
N TYR A 985 -6.94 -17.68 38.23
CA TYR A 985 -6.47 -17.76 39.61
C TYR A 985 -5.57 -18.97 39.82
N ILE A 986 -4.36 -18.74 40.34
CA ILE A 986 -3.32 -19.73 40.61
C ILE A 986 -3.08 -19.71 42.13
N PRO A 987 -3.69 -20.64 42.90
CA PRO A 987 -3.48 -20.71 44.34
C PRO A 987 -2.11 -21.30 44.68
N ASP A 988 -1.49 -20.80 45.75
CA ASP A 988 -0.28 -21.41 46.33
C ASP A 988 0.83 -21.68 45.30
N PHE A 989 1.11 -20.69 44.45
CA PHE A 989 2.08 -20.87 43.37
C PHE A 989 3.50 -21.10 43.91
N SER A 990 4.32 -21.81 43.13
CA SER A 990 5.74 -22.01 43.44
C SER A 990 6.61 -20.94 42.81
N THR A 991 7.58 -20.44 43.57
CA THR A 991 8.52 -19.40 43.15
C THR A 991 9.62 -19.99 42.25
N GLY A 992 10.29 -19.17 41.44
CA GLY A 992 11.36 -19.65 40.55
C GLY A 992 10.84 -20.49 39.38
N PHE A 993 9.60 -20.22 38.98
CA PHE A 993 8.99 -20.73 37.75
C PHE A 993 8.65 -19.56 36.85
N GLN A 994 8.77 -19.78 35.54
CA GLN A 994 8.11 -18.98 34.53
C GLN A 994 6.70 -19.52 34.33
N TRP A 995 5.75 -18.61 34.18
CA TRP A 995 4.32 -18.86 34.01
C TRP A 995 3.87 -18.30 32.67
N ALA A 996 2.97 -18.99 31.98
CA ALA A 996 2.33 -18.48 30.76
C ALA A 996 0.89 -18.96 30.68
N ILE A 997 0.08 -18.26 29.90
CA ILE A 997 -1.27 -18.73 29.54
C ILE A 997 -1.13 -19.73 28.40
N ALA A 998 -1.92 -20.80 28.41
CA ALA A 998 -1.93 -21.78 27.33
C ALA A 998 -3.34 -22.30 27.05
N LYS A 999 -3.52 -22.86 25.86
CA LYS A 999 -4.61 -23.79 25.56
C LYS A 999 -4.19 -25.19 25.95
N VAL A 1000 -4.99 -25.81 26.81
CA VAL A 1000 -4.71 -27.14 27.33
C VAL A 1000 -5.84 -28.13 27.04
N THR A 1001 -5.51 -29.42 26.90
CA THR A 1001 -6.50 -30.49 26.71
C THR A 1001 -7.25 -30.77 28.03
N ASP A 1002 -8.48 -31.26 27.91
CA ASP A 1002 -9.22 -31.85 29.03
C ASP A 1002 -8.67 -33.24 29.45
N GLN A 1003 -7.49 -33.66 28.98
CA GLN A 1003 -6.90 -34.96 29.34
C GLN A 1003 -6.20 -34.98 30.71
N MET A 1004 -6.54 -34.07 31.62
CA MET A 1004 -6.61 -34.55 32.99
C MET A 1004 -7.60 -35.69 32.98
N THR A 1005 -7.13 -36.90 33.23
CA THR A 1005 -7.96 -38.04 33.59
C THR A 1005 -8.98 -37.55 34.60
N SER A 1006 -10.14 -37.18 34.07
CA SER A 1006 -11.41 -37.38 34.68
C SER A 1006 -11.49 -38.89 34.85
N THR A 1007 -10.78 -39.45 35.84
CA THR A 1007 -11.56 -40.04 36.92
C THR A 1007 -12.53 -38.95 37.30
N THR A 1008 -13.65 -38.97 36.59
CA THR A 1008 -14.89 -38.44 37.06
C THR A 1008 -15.09 -39.22 38.34
N ILE A 1009 -14.53 -38.70 39.44
CA ILE A 1009 -15.13 -38.87 40.73
C ILE A 1009 -16.43 -38.10 40.54
N THR A 1010 -17.40 -38.76 39.91
CA THR A 1010 -18.83 -38.44 39.95
C THR A 1010 -19.36 -38.69 41.36
N ASN A 1011 -18.57 -38.38 42.38
CA ASN A 1011 -19.17 -37.95 43.62
C ASN A 1011 -19.43 -36.48 43.40
N PRO A 1012 -20.67 -36.07 43.05
CA PRO A 1012 -21.04 -34.66 43.12
C PRO A 1012 -20.51 -34.11 44.45
N VAL A 1013 -19.73 -33.04 44.40
CA VAL A 1013 -19.18 -32.42 45.61
C VAL A 1013 -20.36 -32.15 46.54
N HIS A 1014 -20.36 -32.79 47.70
CA HIS A 1014 -21.53 -32.86 48.54
C HIS A 1014 -21.52 -31.67 49.50
N PHE A 1015 -21.76 -30.46 49.01
CA PHE A 1015 -21.85 -29.28 49.87
C PHE A 1015 -23.29 -29.12 50.42
N ASP A 1016 -23.40 -28.51 51.60
CA ASP A 1016 -24.67 -28.32 52.32
C ASP A 1016 -24.99 -26.82 52.39
N LEU A 1017 -26.00 -26.39 51.61
CA LEU A 1017 -26.52 -25.01 51.61
C LEU A 1017 -27.76 -24.94 52.50
N LYS A 1018 -27.60 -24.37 53.70
CA LYS A 1018 -28.68 -24.11 54.66
C LYS A 1018 -29.04 -22.64 54.67
N ILE A 1019 -30.33 -22.36 54.75
CA ILE A 1019 -30.84 -21.00 54.80
C ILE A 1019 -31.86 -20.92 55.92
N GLY A 1020 -31.66 -19.98 56.85
CA GLY A 1020 -32.55 -19.80 57.99
C GLY A 1020 -32.54 -18.37 58.52
N PRO A 1021 -33.65 -17.88 59.12
CA PRO A 1021 -34.97 -18.52 59.13
C PRO A 1021 -35.65 -18.43 57.75
N SER A 1022 -36.60 -19.34 57.48
CA SER A 1022 -37.55 -19.25 56.36
C SER A 1022 -38.91 -19.78 56.86
N PRO A 1023 -39.96 -18.95 56.98
CA PRO A 1023 -40.04 -17.54 56.54
C PRO A 1023 -39.13 -16.59 57.32
N ALA A 1024 -38.65 -15.55 56.65
CA ALA A 1024 -37.75 -14.51 57.18
C ALA A 1024 -38.43 -13.14 57.20
N LYS A 1025 -38.06 -12.27 58.14
CA LYS A 1025 -38.61 -10.90 58.24
C LYS A 1025 -37.57 -9.81 57.94
N GLU A 1026 -36.40 -9.90 58.57
CA GLU A 1026 -35.39 -8.84 58.51
C GLU A 1026 -34.04 -9.33 58.00
N LYS A 1027 -33.63 -10.54 58.40
CA LYS A 1027 -32.34 -11.12 58.04
C LYS A 1027 -32.48 -12.59 57.72
N ILE A 1028 -31.60 -13.07 56.85
CA ILE A 1028 -31.39 -14.49 56.58
C ILE A 1028 -29.92 -14.81 56.81
N GLU A 1029 -29.65 -15.98 57.36
CA GLU A 1029 -28.34 -16.59 57.47
C GLU A 1029 -28.23 -17.67 56.39
N ILE A 1030 -27.20 -17.54 55.55
CA ILE A 1030 -26.83 -18.54 54.55
C ILE A 1030 -25.58 -19.25 55.08
N GLN A 1031 -25.69 -20.56 55.29
CA GLN A 1031 -24.57 -21.40 55.68
C GLN A 1031 -24.15 -22.26 54.49
N LEU A 1032 -22.87 -22.22 54.16
CA LEU A 1032 -22.27 -22.94 53.06
C LEU A 1032 -21.07 -23.74 53.56
N ASN A 1033 -21.11 -25.06 53.42
CA ASN A 1033 -19.98 -25.93 53.74
C ASN A 1033 -19.32 -26.45 52.46
N LEU A 1034 -18.10 -26.00 52.16
CA LEU A 1034 -17.32 -26.44 51.01
C LEU A 1034 -16.32 -27.53 51.39
N GLU A 1035 -16.36 -28.67 50.71
CA GLU A 1035 -15.41 -29.77 50.91
C GLU A 1035 -14.03 -29.49 50.29
N ARG A 1036 -13.96 -28.60 49.30
CA ARG A 1036 -12.73 -28.20 48.59
C ARG A 1036 -12.81 -26.73 48.18
N ALA A 1037 -11.66 -26.14 47.84
CA ALA A 1037 -11.62 -24.79 47.31
C ALA A 1037 -12.33 -24.70 45.94
N MET A 1038 -13.18 -23.69 45.75
CA MET A 1038 -13.85 -23.44 44.47
C MET A 1038 -14.37 -22.00 44.37
N SER A 1039 -14.57 -21.53 43.14
CA SER A 1039 -15.32 -20.29 42.87
C SER A 1039 -16.78 -20.49 43.24
N ILE A 1040 -17.39 -19.49 43.87
CA ILE A 1040 -18.82 -19.47 44.13
C ILE A 1040 -19.41 -18.10 43.79
N ARG A 1041 -20.70 -18.08 43.44
CA ARG A 1041 -21.53 -16.87 43.41
C ARG A 1041 -22.85 -17.14 44.11
N ILE A 1042 -23.22 -16.33 45.08
CA ILE A 1042 -24.49 -16.41 45.81
C ILE A 1042 -25.34 -15.20 45.43
N ASP A 1043 -26.45 -15.46 44.75
CA ASP A 1043 -27.39 -14.44 44.29
C ASP A 1043 -28.76 -14.63 44.95
N LEU A 1044 -29.44 -13.52 45.24
CA LEU A 1044 -30.83 -13.51 45.69
C LEU A 1044 -31.74 -13.04 44.56
N LEU A 1045 -32.62 -13.92 44.11
CA LEU A 1045 -33.48 -13.77 42.95
C LEU A 1045 -34.96 -13.63 43.35
N ASN A 1046 -35.75 -12.91 42.55
CA ASN A 1046 -37.22 -12.94 42.65
C ASN A 1046 -37.81 -14.17 41.92
N ILE A 1047 -39.14 -14.30 41.93
CA ILE A 1047 -39.85 -15.40 41.23
C ILE A 1047 -39.69 -15.39 39.71
N GLN A 1048 -39.29 -14.26 39.12
CA GLN A 1048 -39.00 -14.13 37.69
C GLN A 1048 -37.53 -14.46 37.36
N GLY A 1049 -36.72 -14.86 38.35
CA GLY A 1049 -35.29 -15.14 38.16
C GLY A 1049 -34.41 -13.89 38.06
N ARG A 1050 -34.96 -12.69 38.26
CA ARG A 1050 -34.17 -11.44 38.26
C ARG A 1050 -33.36 -11.35 39.54
N ASN A 1051 -32.07 -11.07 39.40
CA ASN A 1051 -31.17 -10.79 40.52
C ASN A 1051 -31.59 -9.49 41.23
N ILE A 1052 -31.86 -9.61 42.53
CA ILE A 1052 -32.22 -8.50 43.42
C ILE A 1052 -30.98 -8.02 44.18
N LYS A 1053 -30.13 -8.97 44.60
CA LYS A 1053 -28.95 -8.71 45.43
C LYS A 1053 -27.93 -9.82 45.25
N ASN A 1054 -26.70 -9.45 44.88
CA ASN A 1054 -25.54 -10.34 45.01
C ASN A 1054 -25.11 -10.39 46.48
N VAL A 1055 -25.06 -11.59 47.06
CA VAL A 1055 -24.66 -11.80 48.45
C VAL A 1055 -23.16 -11.99 48.56
N GLU A 1056 -22.57 -12.79 47.66
CA GLU A 1056 -21.15 -13.12 47.64
C GLU A 1056 -20.73 -13.54 46.23
N SER A 1057 -19.49 -13.22 45.84
CA SER A 1057 -18.92 -13.67 44.56
C SER A 1057 -17.40 -13.75 44.70
N SER A 1058 -16.90 -14.90 45.16
CA SER A 1058 -15.47 -15.08 45.45
C SER A 1058 -15.04 -16.55 45.34
N ILE A 1059 -13.73 -16.78 45.37
CA ILE A 1059 -13.15 -18.12 45.48
C ILE A 1059 -12.97 -18.41 46.97
N LEU A 1060 -13.65 -19.44 47.44
CA LEU A 1060 -13.56 -19.87 48.83
C LEU A 1060 -12.73 -21.16 48.92
N THR A 1061 -12.02 -21.32 50.03
CA THR A 1061 -11.33 -22.58 50.37
C THR A 1061 -12.32 -23.62 50.90
N ALA A 1062 -11.83 -24.84 51.19
CA ALA A 1062 -12.64 -25.79 51.96
C ALA A 1062 -12.96 -25.19 53.35
N GLY A 1063 -14.20 -25.31 53.81
CA GLY A 1063 -14.61 -24.76 55.10
C GLY A 1063 -16.11 -24.43 55.21
N ASN A 1064 -16.51 -23.99 56.40
CA ASN A 1064 -17.87 -23.52 56.68
C ASN A 1064 -17.91 -22.00 56.64
N TYR A 1065 -18.84 -21.46 55.85
CA TYR A 1065 -19.04 -20.03 55.61
C TYR A 1065 -20.45 -19.62 56.03
N HIS A 1066 -20.56 -18.44 56.62
CA HIS A 1066 -21.81 -17.89 57.14
C HIS A 1066 -22.02 -16.46 56.61
N TYR A 1067 -23.13 -16.23 55.92
CA TYR A 1067 -23.50 -14.92 55.39
C TYR A 1067 -24.78 -14.43 56.03
N ASN A 1068 -24.73 -13.29 56.73
CA ASN A 1068 -25.90 -12.63 57.28
C ASN A 1068 -26.39 -11.57 56.29
N VAL A 1069 -27.49 -11.84 55.60
CA VAL A 1069 -28.04 -10.96 54.57
C VAL A 1069 -29.22 -10.19 55.15
N ASP A 1070 -29.11 -8.86 55.17
CA ASP A 1070 -30.24 -7.97 55.44
C ASP A 1070 -31.20 -7.99 54.24
N ILE A 1071 -32.46 -8.31 54.55
CA ILE A 1071 -33.58 -8.43 53.61
C ILE A 1071 -34.77 -7.55 54.04
N GLY A 1072 -34.62 -6.69 55.06
CA GLY A 1072 -35.72 -5.91 55.60
C GLY A 1072 -36.33 -4.91 54.62
N SER A 1073 -35.57 -4.50 53.59
CA SER A 1073 -36.03 -3.63 52.51
C SER A 1073 -36.66 -4.37 51.33
N MET A 1074 -36.70 -5.71 51.36
CA MET A 1074 -37.21 -6.51 50.26
C MET A 1074 -38.73 -6.66 50.32
N LEU A 1075 -39.36 -6.77 49.14
CA LEU A 1075 -40.79 -7.04 49.05
C LEU A 1075 -41.13 -8.39 49.69
N SER A 1076 -42.26 -8.46 50.39
CA SER A 1076 -42.78 -9.73 50.90
C SER A 1076 -43.12 -10.67 49.75
N GLY A 1077 -42.72 -11.93 49.83
CA GLY A 1077 -42.97 -12.91 48.79
C GLY A 1077 -41.97 -14.07 48.76
N THR A 1078 -42.13 -14.92 47.75
CA THR A 1078 -41.18 -16.00 47.48
C THR A 1078 -39.96 -15.46 46.75
N HIS A 1079 -38.79 -15.85 47.21
CA HIS A 1079 -37.49 -15.54 46.61
C HIS A 1079 -36.65 -16.81 46.51
N PHE A 1080 -35.56 -16.76 45.76
CA PHE A 1080 -34.62 -17.86 45.62
C PHE A 1080 -33.21 -17.39 45.89
N ILE A 1081 -32.47 -18.12 46.70
CA ILE A 1081 -31.01 -18.02 46.74
C ILE A 1081 -30.47 -18.98 45.69
N GLN A 1082 -29.70 -18.44 44.75
CA GLN A 1082 -28.96 -19.17 43.73
C GLN A 1082 -27.49 -19.23 44.15
N LEU A 1083 -26.96 -20.43 44.33
CA LEU A 1083 -25.53 -20.67 44.46
C LEU A 1083 -25.02 -21.22 43.12
N VAL A 1084 -24.15 -20.49 42.46
CA VAL A 1084 -23.44 -20.93 41.25
C VAL A 1084 -22.05 -21.39 41.67
N THR A 1085 -21.69 -22.60 41.29
CA THR A 1085 -20.32 -23.13 41.38
C THR A 1085 -19.87 -23.58 39.97
N PRO A 1086 -18.58 -23.87 39.75
CA PRO A 1086 -18.12 -24.42 38.49
C PRO A 1086 -18.81 -25.73 38.12
N ASP A 1087 -19.22 -26.51 39.12
CA ASP A 1087 -19.76 -27.86 38.93
C ASP A 1087 -21.28 -27.85 38.75
N SER A 1088 -22.00 -26.87 39.32
CA SER A 1088 -23.47 -26.89 39.34
C SER A 1088 -24.12 -25.59 39.86
N ILE A 1089 -25.42 -25.45 39.58
CA ILE A 1089 -26.25 -24.34 40.05
C ILE A 1089 -27.30 -24.89 41.02
N TYR A 1090 -27.41 -24.27 42.19
CA TYR A 1090 -28.31 -24.70 43.24
C TYR A 1090 -29.26 -23.59 43.64
N TYR A 1091 -30.52 -23.97 43.84
CA TYR A 1091 -31.55 -23.06 44.29
C TYR A 1091 -32.08 -23.47 45.66
N ARG A 1092 -32.29 -22.48 46.52
CA ARG A 1092 -33.01 -22.62 47.77
C ARG A 1092 -34.07 -21.55 47.87
N LYS A 1093 -35.32 -21.99 47.99
CA LYS A 1093 -36.47 -21.10 48.17
C LYS A 1093 -36.44 -20.48 49.56
N ILE A 1094 -36.67 -19.18 49.62
CA ILE A 1094 -36.91 -18.44 50.87
C ILE A 1094 -38.21 -17.64 50.78
N MET A 1095 -38.95 -17.58 51.89
CA MET A 1095 -40.17 -16.78 51.98
C MET A 1095 -39.88 -15.56 52.85
N ILE A 1096 -40.07 -14.36 52.29
CA ILE A 1096 -39.94 -13.10 53.02
C ILE A 1096 -41.34 -12.64 53.42
N MET A 1097 -41.56 -12.36 54.71
CA MET A 1097 -42.83 -11.83 55.20
C MET A 1097 -42.76 -10.32 55.34
N SER A 1098 -43.87 -9.64 55.07
CA SER A 1098 -44.00 -8.22 55.41
C SER A 1098 -43.82 -8.05 56.93
N GLN A 1099 -43.17 -6.96 57.34
CA GLN A 1099 -42.99 -6.65 58.76
C GLN A 1099 -44.31 -6.69 59.54
#